data_AF-A0A1I5CV81-F1
#
_entry.id   AF-A0A1I5CV81-F1
#
_cell.length_a   1.000
_cell.length_b   1.000
_cell.length_c   1.000
_cell.angle_alpha   90.00
_cell.angle_beta   90.00
_cell.angle_gamma   90.00
#
_symmetry.space_group_name_H-M   'P 1'
#
loop_
_entity.id
_entity.type
_entity.pdbx_description
1 polymer ?
#
loop_
_entity_poly.entity_id
_entity_poly.type
_entity_poly.pdbx_seq_one_letter_code
_entity_poly.pdbx_strand_id
1 'polypeptide(L)'
;MKTNYLLLITMLSISVFSQKQKAFEKFDKQDMETSILVPQSPVIDLDNYNNKITNTYSFYQAYKTIAQNDFQQRLKPLSSLKEANKKSHFTNKIPLAILLSDYESITEQAFQNQAVTRDAQGYIIRSHANDIIFKKNNITIAAPLRSKHKGLETTFSIASNHIFNTTEKTIEKIAVNFDDGQGFRTVSTNQNIQVSYLKAGNKTLTFQITLDNGSVVFRQTRIEITYSNADLERNFNRMVTTFNSTITPDLSPYGETTSYNGTGEYELFLSADNVLDKPIILVDGFDPADGRDIAGIYELLNFEQNGTTSNLGDLVRDEGFDVVILNFPVYTRAADNQVIDGGVDFIERNAMLLVELINTVNAQKIGTEDNVIIGPSMGGLISRYALNYMEHANLNHETRLWISFDAPHHGANVPIGFQHQFNFLAFGLDDFTVLGDQNVEELQPIIDGMLTSSAARQMLVDQFEPHITNNDGVSFNSSLDLPQEHPYKAILDARLNSFNASGFPELTRNISIINGSGMNARYQDNTTATNNLNPGSRILNANIDVITGAELKAETRFTPNAGTQVFSSKVHLDFAWWFPLANDRINNATSTAPSFSNGVDAASGGLFDILSLTEDLETDGLVGDFLNSLSTDYFNFIPSVSSMAFQVTNNEINWFHTPSNVTTARATSNITPFDAWYMPNENEPHVTLTPQNVAFALSEIILETLSTNSFSENFIKLEQNPVSQSLTILSSQAHKNASISVVDVTGKTVLQSNLDVNQRTTVPFQMTSGLYILTIESHGNQILKTRLLVK
;
A
#
# COMPACT_ATOMS: atom_id res chain seq x y z
N MET A 1 32.52 3.75 11.49
CA MET A 1 31.92 2.79 12.45
C MET A 1 30.97 1.84 11.71
N LYS A 2 31.47 1.03 10.77
CA LYS A 2 30.65 0.21 9.84
C LYS A 2 30.87 -1.32 10.00
N THR A 3 31.30 -1.80 11.16
CA THR A 3 31.68 -3.23 11.32
C THR A 3 30.93 -3.99 12.42
N ASN A 4 29.98 -3.36 13.14
CA ASN A 4 29.40 -3.99 14.35
C ASN A 4 27.91 -4.35 14.26
N TYR A 5 27.20 -4.04 13.17
CA TYR A 5 25.77 -4.38 13.05
C TYR A 5 25.53 -5.86 12.67
N LEU A 6 26.39 -6.45 11.82
CA LEU A 6 26.28 -7.87 11.45
C LEU A 6 26.57 -8.79 12.65
N LEU A 7 27.46 -8.38 13.55
CA LEU A 7 27.83 -9.16 14.73
C LEU A 7 26.71 -9.15 15.80
N LEU A 8 25.96 -8.06 15.90
CA LEU A 8 24.85 -7.92 16.86
C LEU A 8 23.69 -8.85 16.51
N ILE A 9 23.28 -8.89 15.23
CA ILE A 9 22.18 -9.77 14.76
C ILE A 9 22.57 -11.26 14.90
N THR A 10 23.85 -11.61 14.67
CA THR A 10 24.34 -12.97 14.93
C THR A 10 24.42 -13.31 16.43
N MET A 11 24.73 -12.34 17.30
CA MET A 11 24.80 -12.57 18.76
C MET A 11 23.41 -12.71 19.39
N LEU A 12 22.43 -11.91 18.96
CA LEU A 12 21.04 -12.01 19.44
C LEU A 12 20.43 -13.37 19.07
N SER A 13 20.60 -13.81 17.81
CA SER A 13 20.14 -15.13 17.36
C SER A 13 20.83 -16.29 18.11
N ILE A 14 22.14 -16.23 18.38
CA ILE A 14 22.82 -17.26 19.20
C ILE A 14 22.27 -17.27 20.65
N SER A 15 21.92 -16.11 21.21
CA SER A 15 21.45 -16.00 22.60
C SER A 15 20.06 -16.62 22.83
N VAL A 16 19.13 -16.48 21.89
CA VAL A 16 17.78 -17.09 21.98
C VAL A 16 17.86 -18.62 21.83
N PHE A 17 18.67 -19.10 20.88
CA PHE A 17 18.93 -20.55 20.72
C PHE A 17 19.54 -21.17 21.99
N SER A 18 20.46 -20.46 22.65
CA SER A 18 21.10 -20.92 23.89
C SER A 18 20.15 -20.95 25.10
N GLN A 19 19.24 -19.97 25.23
CA GLN A 19 18.28 -19.92 26.33
C GLN A 19 17.20 -21.01 26.25
N LYS A 20 16.79 -21.40 25.04
CA LYS A 20 15.81 -22.47 24.82
C LYS A 20 16.34 -23.86 25.14
N GLN A 21 17.57 -24.17 24.72
CA GLN A 21 18.21 -25.43 25.11
C GLN A 21 18.36 -25.53 26.63
N LYS A 22 18.58 -24.40 27.31
CA LYS A 22 18.60 -24.32 28.77
C LYS A 22 17.25 -24.67 29.39
N ALA A 23 16.12 -24.22 28.83
CA ALA A 23 14.79 -24.57 29.36
C ALA A 23 14.53 -26.08 29.39
N PHE A 24 15.05 -26.81 28.39
CA PHE A 24 14.95 -28.26 28.27
C PHE A 24 16.19 -29.01 28.81
N GLU A 25 17.06 -28.37 29.60
CA GLU A 25 18.29 -28.99 30.11
C GLU A 25 17.99 -30.14 31.09
N LYS A 26 16.96 -29.99 31.92
CA LYS A 26 16.49 -31.02 32.88
C LYS A 26 15.36 -31.89 32.34
N PHE A 27 14.91 -31.63 31.12
CA PHE A 27 13.78 -32.34 30.55
C PHE A 27 14.21 -33.76 30.18
N ASP A 28 13.43 -34.75 30.60
CA ASP A 28 13.68 -36.14 30.24
C ASP A 28 13.32 -36.39 28.77
N LYS A 29 14.35 -36.68 27.97
CA LYS A 29 14.27 -36.90 26.52
C LYS A 29 14.52 -38.37 26.15
N GLN A 30 14.57 -39.29 27.11
CA GLN A 30 14.96 -40.68 26.85
C GLN A 30 14.03 -41.40 25.86
N ASP A 31 12.74 -41.03 25.87
CA ASP A 31 11.72 -41.60 24.98
C ASP A 31 11.59 -40.85 23.63
N MET A 32 12.41 -39.83 23.39
CA MET A 32 12.41 -39.12 22.11
C MET A 32 13.07 -39.98 21.04
N GLU A 33 12.38 -40.13 19.91
CA GLU A 33 12.90 -40.78 18.69
C GLU A 33 13.62 -39.79 17.75
N THR A 34 13.51 -38.49 18.02
CA THR A 34 14.10 -37.44 17.18
C THR A 34 15.01 -36.51 18.01
N SER A 35 15.83 -35.70 17.34
CA SER A 35 16.58 -34.63 18.00
C SER A 35 15.90 -33.26 17.91
N ILE A 36 14.63 -33.23 17.48
CA ILE A 36 13.89 -31.99 17.23
C ILE A 36 12.59 -32.05 18.03
N LEU A 37 12.47 -31.20 19.04
CA LEU A 37 11.24 -31.05 19.82
C LEU A 37 10.60 -29.73 19.44
N VAL A 38 9.46 -29.75 18.74
CA VAL A 38 8.68 -28.56 18.43
C VAL A 38 7.55 -28.44 19.44
N PRO A 39 7.59 -27.47 20.36
CA PRO A 39 6.46 -27.16 21.24
C PRO A 39 5.23 -26.78 20.41
N GLN A 40 4.03 -27.02 20.96
CA GLN A 40 2.81 -26.49 20.36
C GLN A 40 2.92 -24.96 20.23
N SER A 41 2.74 -24.45 19.01
CA SER A 41 2.91 -23.04 18.68
C SER A 41 1.55 -22.36 18.56
N PRO A 42 1.36 -21.17 19.17
CA PRO A 42 0.16 -20.36 19.00
C PRO A 42 0.10 -19.64 17.65
N VAL A 43 1.11 -19.76 16.80
CA VAL A 43 1.19 -19.01 15.53
C VAL A 43 1.36 -19.96 14.34
N ILE A 44 1.76 -21.21 14.58
CA ILE A 44 2.27 -22.11 13.54
C ILE A 44 1.65 -23.49 13.69
N ASP A 45 0.95 -23.93 12.65
CA ASP A 45 0.54 -25.32 12.48
C ASP A 45 1.36 -25.99 11.36
N LEU A 46 2.44 -26.66 11.77
CA LEU A 46 3.30 -27.39 10.85
C LEU A 46 2.60 -28.60 10.19
N ASP A 47 1.60 -29.19 10.86
CA ASP A 47 0.89 -30.36 10.34
C ASP A 47 0.02 -29.95 9.14
N ASN A 48 -0.52 -28.73 9.15
CA ASN A 48 -1.32 -28.17 8.04
C ASN A 48 -0.48 -27.97 6.75
N TYR A 49 0.77 -27.51 6.86
CA TYR A 49 1.63 -27.27 5.69
C TYR A 49 1.90 -28.50 4.81
N ASN A 50 1.73 -29.71 5.34
CA ASN A 50 1.83 -30.93 4.53
C ASN A 50 0.65 -31.13 3.57
N ASN A 51 -0.50 -30.50 3.85
CA ASN A 51 -1.79 -30.77 3.21
C ASN A 51 -2.35 -29.58 2.43
N LYS A 52 -1.78 -28.38 2.58
CA LYS A 52 -2.17 -27.19 1.80
C LYS A 52 -1.14 -26.77 0.78
N ILE A 53 -1.58 -25.92 -0.15
CA ILE A 53 -0.67 -25.18 -1.03
C ILE A 53 0.08 -24.18 -0.16
N THR A 54 1.38 -24.01 -0.37
CA THR A 54 2.23 -23.15 0.48
C THR A 54 2.87 -22.03 -0.33
N ASN A 55 3.50 -21.06 0.33
CA ASN A 55 4.28 -20.01 -0.32
C ASN A 55 5.70 -19.91 0.28
N THR A 56 6.48 -18.94 -0.19
CA THR A 56 7.83 -18.68 0.33
C THR A 56 7.84 -18.41 1.84
N TYR A 57 6.83 -17.70 2.36
CA TYR A 57 6.73 -17.36 3.78
C TYR A 57 6.34 -18.57 4.64
N SER A 58 5.45 -19.46 4.16
CA SER A 58 5.18 -20.73 4.83
C SER A 58 6.47 -21.58 4.95
N PHE A 59 7.31 -21.59 3.90
CA PHE A 59 8.62 -22.25 3.96
C PHE A 59 9.54 -21.60 4.99
N TYR A 60 9.62 -20.27 5.02
CA TYR A 60 10.40 -19.54 6.03
C TYR A 60 9.92 -19.82 7.45
N GLN A 61 8.60 -19.84 7.69
CA GLN A 61 8.00 -20.15 8.99
C GLN A 61 8.32 -21.59 9.43
N ALA A 62 8.18 -22.56 8.52
CA ALA A 62 8.51 -23.96 8.78
C ALA A 62 10.02 -24.14 9.05
N TYR A 63 10.88 -23.55 8.20
CA TYR A 63 12.33 -23.60 8.36
C TYR A 63 12.79 -23.02 9.68
N LYS A 64 12.28 -21.82 10.04
CA LYS A 64 12.58 -21.16 11.31
C LYS A 64 12.21 -22.07 12.47
N THR A 65 10.99 -22.61 12.46
CA THR A 65 10.49 -23.48 13.52
C THR A 65 11.34 -24.72 13.68
N ILE A 66 11.69 -25.42 12.61
CA ILE A 66 12.53 -26.61 12.72
C ILE A 66 13.95 -26.24 13.17
N ALA A 67 14.56 -25.20 12.57
CA ALA A 67 15.94 -24.82 12.87
C ALA A 67 16.13 -24.44 14.35
N GLN A 68 15.21 -23.68 14.93
CA GLN A 68 15.30 -23.27 16.33
C GLN A 68 14.99 -24.37 17.35
N ASN A 69 14.37 -25.46 16.90
CA ASN A 69 13.95 -26.59 17.74
C ASN A 69 14.88 -27.81 17.62
N ASP A 70 15.94 -27.73 16.81
CA ASP A 70 16.90 -28.81 16.62
C ASP A 70 18.00 -28.80 17.69
N PHE A 71 17.98 -29.78 18.59
CA PHE A 71 18.99 -29.91 19.65
C PHE A 71 20.41 -30.13 19.09
N GLN A 72 20.54 -30.65 17.86
CA GLN A 72 21.83 -30.84 17.18
C GLN A 72 22.30 -29.60 16.40
N GLN A 73 21.47 -28.57 16.25
CA GLN A 73 21.79 -27.33 15.52
C GLN A 73 22.28 -27.58 14.08
N ARG A 74 21.66 -28.53 13.36
CA ARG A 74 22.06 -28.89 11.99
C ARG A 74 21.68 -27.84 10.97
N LEU A 75 20.65 -27.04 11.25
CA LEU A 75 20.17 -25.97 10.37
C LEU A 75 20.70 -24.61 10.81
N LYS A 76 20.97 -23.74 9.83
CA LYS A 76 21.39 -22.35 10.09
C LYS A 76 20.18 -21.49 10.47
N PRO A 77 20.39 -20.32 11.09
CA PRO A 77 19.31 -19.36 11.29
C PRO A 77 18.68 -18.92 9.96
N LEU A 78 17.37 -18.67 9.96
CA LEU A 78 16.60 -18.26 8.78
C LEU A 78 17.19 -17.02 8.07
N SER A 79 17.76 -16.07 8.84
CA SER A 79 18.42 -14.87 8.29
C SER A 79 19.53 -15.21 7.29
N SER A 80 20.27 -16.30 7.51
CA SER A 80 21.31 -16.75 6.57
C SER A 80 20.72 -17.21 5.23
N LEU A 81 19.53 -17.82 5.25
CA LEU A 81 18.81 -18.24 4.04
C LEU A 81 18.25 -17.03 3.29
N LYS A 82 17.64 -16.08 3.99
CA LYS A 82 17.13 -14.83 3.40
C LYS A 82 18.25 -14.04 2.71
N GLU A 83 19.40 -13.90 3.36
CA GLU A 83 20.58 -13.22 2.77
C GLU A 83 21.16 -13.95 1.55
N ALA A 84 21.20 -15.29 1.58
CA ALA A 84 21.60 -16.06 0.40
C ALA A 84 20.61 -15.88 -0.77
N ASN A 85 19.32 -15.79 -0.46
CA ASN A 85 18.27 -15.59 -1.45
C ASN A 85 18.28 -14.18 -2.08
N LYS A 86 18.63 -13.13 -1.32
CA LYS A 86 18.82 -11.78 -1.87
C LYS A 86 19.77 -11.81 -3.08
N LYS A 87 20.86 -12.57 -2.99
CA LYS A 87 21.84 -12.74 -4.08
C LYS A 87 21.29 -13.42 -5.33
N SER A 88 20.20 -14.17 -5.21
CA SER A 88 19.63 -14.85 -6.37
C SER A 88 19.07 -13.86 -7.38
N HIS A 89 18.58 -12.68 -6.95
CA HIS A 89 17.99 -11.65 -7.83
C HIS A 89 18.96 -11.24 -8.95
N PHE A 90 20.27 -11.22 -8.66
CA PHE A 90 21.32 -10.90 -9.64
C PHE A 90 21.56 -12.00 -10.67
N THR A 91 21.33 -13.25 -10.29
CA THR A 91 21.58 -14.38 -11.20
C THR A 91 20.43 -14.64 -12.15
N ASN A 92 19.30 -13.94 -11.96
CA ASN A 92 18.02 -14.20 -12.60
C ASN A 92 17.55 -15.67 -12.49
N LYS A 93 17.97 -16.35 -11.41
CA LYS A 93 17.56 -17.73 -11.10
C LYS A 93 16.69 -17.76 -9.87
N ILE A 94 15.60 -18.51 -9.94
CA ILE A 94 14.71 -18.74 -8.80
C ILE A 94 15.22 -19.96 -8.03
N PRO A 95 15.76 -19.77 -6.81
CA PRO A 95 16.19 -20.89 -5.99
C PRO A 95 14.98 -21.63 -5.44
N LEU A 96 14.97 -22.94 -5.60
CA LEU A 96 14.05 -23.86 -4.92
C LEU A 96 14.72 -24.36 -3.64
N ALA A 97 13.90 -24.65 -2.63
CA ALA A 97 14.34 -25.27 -1.39
C ALA A 97 13.39 -26.40 -0.97
N ILE A 98 13.93 -27.38 -0.27
CA ILE A 98 13.18 -28.50 0.32
C ILE A 98 13.60 -28.62 1.78
N LEU A 99 12.63 -28.77 2.67
CA LEU A 99 12.83 -29.14 4.06
C LEU A 99 12.12 -30.47 4.31
N LEU A 100 12.87 -31.46 4.75
CA LEU A 100 12.40 -32.78 5.20
C LEU A 100 12.83 -32.97 6.65
N SER A 101 11.87 -33.04 7.57
CA SER A 101 12.16 -33.19 8.99
C SER A 101 11.15 -34.10 9.67
N ASP A 102 11.66 -34.98 10.52
CA ASP A 102 10.88 -35.66 11.54
C ASP A 102 11.11 -34.88 12.84
N TYR A 103 10.06 -34.64 13.59
CA TYR A 103 10.11 -33.93 14.87
C TYR A 103 9.11 -34.52 15.84
N GLU A 104 9.30 -34.25 17.12
CA GLU A 104 8.33 -34.60 18.14
C GLU A 104 7.66 -33.34 18.68
N SER A 105 6.40 -33.48 19.04
CA SER A 105 5.65 -32.49 19.82
C SER A 105 5.24 -33.11 21.15
N ILE A 106 4.99 -32.28 22.15
CA ILE A 106 4.38 -32.74 23.40
C ILE A 106 2.87 -32.89 23.15
N THR A 107 2.27 -33.99 23.59
CA THR A 107 0.84 -34.24 23.44
C THR A 107 0.02 -33.29 24.30
N GLU A 108 -1.15 -32.90 23.81
CA GLU A 108 -2.09 -32.06 24.57
C GLU A 108 -2.51 -32.73 25.89
N GLN A 109 -2.72 -34.06 25.87
CA GLN A 109 -3.03 -34.83 27.06
C GLN A 109 -1.91 -34.78 28.10
N ALA A 110 -0.64 -34.69 27.68
CA ALA A 110 0.47 -34.56 28.62
C ALA A 110 0.45 -33.24 29.38
N PHE A 111 -0.02 -32.14 28.75
CA PHE A 111 -0.23 -30.87 29.46
C PHE A 111 -1.44 -30.92 30.38
N GLN A 112 -2.58 -31.43 29.89
CA GLN A 112 -3.82 -31.52 30.68
C GLN A 112 -3.66 -32.40 31.94
N ASN A 113 -2.90 -33.50 31.82
CA ASN A 113 -2.63 -34.42 32.94
C ASN A 113 -1.43 -34.00 33.81
N GLN A 114 -0.82 -32.82 33.54
CA GLN A 114 0.37 -32.34 34.25
C GLN A 114 1.56 -33.32 34.19
N ALA A 115 1.65 -34.14 33.13
CA ALA A 115 2.78 -35.02 32.88
C ALA A 115 4.04 -34.23 32.46
N VAL A 116 3.86 -33.02 31.93
CA VAL A 116 4.91 -32.04 31.69
C VAL A 116 4.61 -30.79 32.52
N THR A 117 5.58 -30.34 33.31
CA THR A 117 5.44 -29.16 34.19
C THR A 117 6.71 -28.30 34.14
N ARG A 118 6.62 -27.11 34.73
CA ARG A 118 7.75 -26.18 34.86
C ARG A 118 8.20 -26.13 36.32
N ASP A 119 9.49 -26.38 36.57
CA ASP A 119 10.07 -26.31 37.91
C ASP A 119 10.25 -24.85 38.39
N ALA A 120 10.60 -24.66 39.67
CA ALA A 120 10.78 -23.33 40.25
C ALA A 120 11.94 -22.53 39.66
N GLN A 121 12.86 -23.17 38.93
CA GLN A 121 13.95 -22.50 38.21
C GLN A 121 13.61 -22.28 36.72
N GLY A 122 12.39 -22.64 36.31
CA GLY A 122 11.88 -22.41 34.97
C GLY A 122 12.19 -23.50 33.96
N TYR A 123 12.77 -24.63 34.39
CA TYR A 123 13.05 -25.78 33.52
C TYR A 123 11.78 -26.59 33.27
N ILE A 124 11.66 -27.12 32.06
CA ILE A 124 10.61 -28.07 31.73
C ILE A 124 11.03 -29.44 32.25
N ILE A 125 10.15 -30.09 33.00
CA ILE A 125 10.36 -31.42 33.60
C ILE A 125 9.20 -32.35 33.27
N ARG A 126 9.52 -33.64 33.20
CA ARG A 126 8.55 -34.72 33.10
C ARG A 126 8.18 -35.18 34.51
N SER A 127 6.90 -35.17 34.85
CA SER A 127 6.41 -35.50 36.19
C SER A 127 6.50 -37.00 36.48
N HIS A 128 6.24 -37.86 35.49
CA HIS A 128 6.43 -39.31 35.61
C HIS A 128 7.09 -39.89 34.36
N ALA A 129 8.16 -40.67 34.56
CA ALA A 129 8.97 -41.25 33.48
C ALA A 129 8.24 -42.28 32.59
N ASN A 130 7.02 -42.71 32.95
CA ASN A 130 6.24 -43.68 32.18
C ASN A 130 5.12 -43.03 31.35
N ASP A 131 4.88 -41.72 31.50
CA ASP A 131 3.79 -41.04 30.77
C ASP A 131 4.19 -40.87 29.30
N ILE A 132 3.40 -41.37 28.34
CA ILE A 132 3.68 -41.15 26.91
C ILE A 132 3.37 -39.68 26.59
N ILE A 133 4.41 -38.86 26.50
CA ILE A 133 4.28 -37.41 26.31
C ILE A 133 4.65 -36.94 24.90
N PHE A 134 5.39 -37.73 24.12
CA PHE A 134 5.83 -37.34 22.79
C PHE A 134 4.91 -37.91 21.70
N LYS A 135 4.60 -37.09 20.72
CA LYS A 135 3.99 -37.49 19.44
C LYS A 135 5.01 -37.20 18.34
N LYS A 136 5.41 -38.24 17.62
CA LYS A 136 6.24 -38.09 16.42
C LYS A 136 5.39 -37.58 15.26
N ASN A 137 5.87 -36.53 14.61
CA ASN A 137 5.30 -35.92 13.42
C ASN A 137 6.37 -35.81 12.34
N ASN A 138 5.95 -35.43 11.13
CA ASN A 138 6.87 -35.13 10.04
C ASN A 138 6.40 -33.88 9.30
N ILE A 139 7.35 -33.16 8.74
CA ILE A 139 7.08 -32.11 7.77
C ILE A 139 7.95 -32.33 6.54
N THR A 140 7.31 -32.24 5.39
CA THR A 140 8.00 -32.05 4.11
C THR A 140 7.44 -30.78 3.50
N ILE A 141 8.26 -29.81 3.18
CA ILE A 141 7.82 -28.59 2.51
C ILE A 141 8.83 -28.20 1.45
N ALA A 142 8.34 -27.73 0.32
CA ALA A 142 9.16 -27.32 -0.80
C ALA A 142 8.58 -26.05 -1.42
N ALA A 143 9.41 -25.04 -1.61
CA ALA A 143 9.00 -23.76 -2.14
C ALA A 143 10.09 -23.12 -3.00
N PRO A 144 9.74 -22.31 -4.01
CA PRO A 144 10.65 -21.27 -4.47
C PRO A 144 10.90 -20.30 -3.31
N LEU A 145 12.13 -19.80 -3.18
CA LEU A 145 12.43 -18.75 -2.21
C LEU A 145 12.08 -17.35 -2.74
N ARG A 146 11.21 -17.26 -3.75
CA ARG A 146 10.65 -16.01 -4.25
C ARG A 146 9.15 -16.18 -4.40
N SER A 147 8.41 -15.16 -3.98
CA SER A 147 6.96 -15.06 -4.18
C SER A 147 6.58 -14.63 -5.59
N LYS A 148 7.39 -13.76 -6.21
CA LYS A 148 7.13 -13.15 -7.53
C LYS A 148 8.36 -13.17 -8.44
N HIS A 149 8.14 -13.24 -9.76
CA HIS A 149 9.17 -13.09 -10.79
C HIS A 149 8.63 -12.48 -12.09
N LYS A 150 9.36 -11.50 -12.64
CA LYS A 150 9.08 -10.85 -13.93
C LYS A 150 9.75 -11.62 -15.08
N GLY A 151 8.96 -12.27 -15.93
CA GLY A 151 9.39 -12.98 -17.14
C GLY A 151 8.79 -14.37 -17.33
N LEU A 152 8.25 -14.65 -18.53
CA LEU A 152 7.71 -15.97 -18.88
C LEU A 152 8.79 -17.05 -19.03
N GLU A 153 10.00 -16.65 -19.43
CA GLU A 153 11.18 -17.51 -19.47
C GLU A 153 11.91 -17.43 -18.13
N THR A 154 11.75 -18.48 -17.33
CA THR A 154 12.28 -18.56 -15.97
C THR A 154 13.32 -19.66 -15.83
N THR A 155 14.40 -19.39 -15.09
CA THR A 155 15.35 -20.42 -14.68
C THR A 155 15.16 -20.78 -13.21
N PHE A 156 14.77 -22.01 -12.92
CA PHE A 156 14.78 -22.55 -11.56
C PHE A 156 16.08 -23.30 -11.28
N SER A 157 16.45 -23.43 -10.01
CA SER A 157 17.53 -24.33 -9.58
C SER A 157 17.39 -24.72 -8.13
N ILE A 158 17.74 -25.96 -7.78
CA ILE A 158 17.84 -26.39 -6.38
C ILE A 158 19.31 -26.60 -6.02
N ALA A 159 19.86 -25.74 -5.17
CA ALA A 159 21.23 -25.92 -4.69
C ALA A 159 21.28 -27.06 -3.67
N SER A 160 22.38 -27.83 -3.62
CA SER A 160 22.50 -28.92 -2.64
C SER A 160 22.36 -28.45 -1.19
N ASN A 161 22.79 -27.22 -0.90
CA ASN A 161 22.65 -26.59 0.43
C ASN A 161 21.27 -25.95 0.68
N HIS A 162 20.32 -26.07 -0.25
CA HIS A 162 18.90 -25.72 -0.07
C HIS A 162 18.02 -26.97 0.11
N ILE A 163 18.62 -28.16 0.20
CA ILE A 163 17.95 -29.36 0.66
C ILE A 163 18.32 -29.56 2.12
N PHE A 164 17.36 -29.26 2.99
CA PHE A 164 17.48 -29.37 4.43
C PHE A 164 16.83 -30.68 4.86
N ASN A 165 17.63 -31.65 5.27
CA ASN A 165 17.13 -32.95 5.71
C ASN A 165 17.69 -33.28 7.08
N THR A 166 16.79 -33.45 8.05
CA THR A 166 17.13 -33.81 9.44
C THR A 166 16.73 -35.24 9.78
N THR A 167 16.21 -36.00 8.80
CA THR A 167 15.81 -37.40 8.93
C THR A 167 16.94 -38.35 8.54
N GLU A 168 16.78 -39.64 8.82
CA GLU A 168 17.66 -40.70 8.32
C GLU A 168 17.37 -41.11 6.87
N LYS A 169 16.22 -40.68 6.32
CA LYS A 169 15.80 -41.00 4.95
C LYS A 169 16.63 -40.19 3.97
N THR A 170 16.97 -40.76 2.82
CA THR A 170 17.62 -40.03 1.74
C THR A 170 16.64 -39.75 0.60
N ILE A 171 16.78 -38.58 -0.04
CA ILE A 171 16.00 -38.25 -1.23
C ILE A 171 16.68 -38.91 -2.43
N GLU A 172 16.01 -39.92 -3.00
CA GLU A 172 16.49 -40.62 -4.19
C GLU A 172 16.23 -39.81 -5.46
N LYS A 173 15.05 -39.18 -5.55
CA LYS A 173 14.63 -38.44 -6.74
C LYS A 173 13.75 -37.25 -6.39
N ILE A 174 13.95 -36.15 -7.09
CA ILE A 174 13.07 -34.99 -7.09
C ILE A 174 12.53 -34.82 -8.51
N ALA A 175 11.22 -34.72 -8.65
CA ALA A 175 10.58 -34.27 -9.88
C ALA A 175 9.63 -33.11 -9.56
N VAL A 176 9.53 -32.15 -10.47
CA VAL A 176 8.69 -30.97 -10.29
C VAL A 176 7.84 -30.77 -11.54
N ASN A 177 6.53 -30.63 -11.36
CA ASN A 177 5.65 -30.03 -12.34
C ASN A 177 5.62 -28.53 -12.07
N PHE A 178 6.10 -27.74 -13.02
CA PHE A 178 6.22 -26.29 -12.87
C PHE A 178 4.95 -25.54 -13.29
N ASP A 179 3.88 -26.23 -13.68
CA ASP A 179 2.65 -25.62 -14.20
C ASP A 179 2.85 -24.90 -15.56
N ASP A 180 3.75 -25.44 -16.37
CA ASP A 180 4.07 -25.01 -17.74
C ASP A 180 3.47 -25.93 -18.82
N GLY A 181 2.63 -26.88 -18.42
CA GLY A 181 2.03 -27.87 -19.30
C GLY A 181 2.94 -29.04 -19.70
N GLN A 182 4.19 -29.09 -19.23
CA GLN A 182 5.14 -30.18 -19.54
C GLN A 182 5.10 -31.34 -18.54
N GLY A 183 4.29 -31.23 -17.49
CA GLY A 183 4.19 -32.24 -16.42
C GLY A 183 5.46 -32.35 -15.58
N PHE A 184 5.64 -33.49 -14.90
CA PHE A 184 6.76 -33.69 -13.99
C PHE A 184 8.10 -33.87 -14.73
N ARG A 185 9.06 -33.01 -14.41
CA ARG A 185 10.45 -33.08 -14.90
C ARG A 185 11.38 -33.42 -13.75
N THR A 186 12.32 -34.33 -13.97
CA THR A 186 13.31 -34.70 -12.93
C THR A 186 14.27 -33.53 -12.72
N VAL A 187 14.49 -33.17 -11.46
CA VAL A 187 15.34 -32.06 -11.04
C VAL A 187 16.59 -32.60 -10.35
N SER A 188 17.76 -32.29 -10.90
CA SER A 188 19.05 -32.58 -10.27
C SER A 188 19.57 -31.36 -9.53
N THR A 189 20.27 -31.58 -8.42
CA THR A 189 20.85 -30.49 -7.63
C THR A 189 21.93 -29.73 -8.41
N ASN A 190 22.01 -28.43 -8.17
CA ASN A 190 22.94 -27.47 -8.80
C ASN A 190 22.84 -27.40 -10.33
N GLN A 191 21.74 -27.90 -10.91
CA GLN A 191 21.44 -27.77 -12.33
C GLN A 191 20.37 -26.70 -12.54
N ASN A 192 20.47 -25.98 -13.65
CA ASN A 192 19.44 -25.03 -14.06
C ASN A 192 18.30 -25.79 -14.76
N ILE A 193 17.07 -25.42 -14.45
CA ILE A 193 15.86 -25.90 -15.12
C ILE A 193 15.22 -24.71 -15.82
N GLN A 194 15.21 -24.73 -17.14
CA GLN A 194 14.50 -23.73 -17.94
C GLN A 194 13.02 -24.07 -17.97
N VAL A 195 12.18 -23.06 -17.75
CA VAL A 195 10.73 -23.16 -17.73
C VAL A 195 10.19 -21.99 -18.53
N SER A 196 9.30 -22.30 -19.48
CA SER A 196 8.66 -21.31 -20.34
C SER A 196 7.16 -21.38 -20.10
N TYR A 197 6.59 -20.29 -19.59
CA TYR A 197 5.16 -20.18 -19.36
C TYR A 197 4.45 -19.59 -20.57
N LEU A 198 3.25 -20.09 -20.88
CA LEU A 198 2.42 -19.55 -21.97
C LEU A 198 1.80 -18.19 -21.61
N LYS A 199 1.52 -17.96 -20.34
CA LYS A 199 0.85 -16.75 -19.82
C LYS A 199 1.35 -16.42 -18.42
N ALA A 200 1.31 -15.15 -18.05
CA ALA A 200 1.52 -14.67 -16.69
C ALA A 200 0.45 -15.22 -15.71
N GLY A 201 0.59 -14.86 -14.43
CA GLY A 201 -0.30 -15.21 -13.32
C GLY A 201 0.29 -16.24 -12.37
N ASN A 202 -0.48 -16.56 -11.33
CA ASN A 202 -0.11 -17.53 -10.29
C ASN A 202 0.13 -18.93 -10.88
N LYS A 203 1.29 -19.50 -10.57
CA LYS A 203 1.72 -20.85 -10.96
C LYS A 203 1.81 -21.75 -9.74
N THR A 204 1.28 -22.96 -9.84
CA THR A 204 1.34 -23.94 -8.74
C THR A 204 2.37 -25.02 -9.03
N LEU A 205 3.55 -24.86 -8.44
CA LEU A 205 4.63 -25.83 -8.55
C LEU A 205 4.28 -27.04 -7.70
N THR A 206 4.24 -28.22 -8.31
CA THR A 206 4.00 -29.49 -7.62
C THR A 206 5.29 -30.31 -7.57
N PHE A 207 5.84 -30.48 -6.38
CA PHE A 207 6.99 -31.31 -6.09
C PHE A 207 6.56 -32.76 -5.86
N GLN A 208 7.28 -33.68 -6.47
CA GLN A 208 7.23 -35.12 -6.22
C GLN A 208 8.60 -35.55 -5.71
N ILE A 209 8.67 -35.93 -4.45
CA ILE A 209 9.91 -36.31 -3.76
C ILE A 209 9.84 -37.81 -3.48
N THR A 210 10.75 -38.59 -4.10
CA THR A 210 10.89 -40.03 -3.85
C THR A 210 12.02 -40.25 -2.86
N LEU A 211 11.72 -40.98 -1.78
CA LEU A 211 12.68 -41.35 -0.75
C LEU A 211 13.24 -42.75 -1.01
N ASP A 212 14.40 -43.06 -0.43
CA ASP A 212 15.11 -44.34 -0.54
C ASP A 212 14.31 -45.59 -0.14
N ASN A 213 13.30 -45.43 0.71
CA ASN A 213 12.36 -46.50 1.07
C ASN A 213 11.25 -46.72 0.02
N GLY A 214 11.29 -46.02 -1.12
CA GLY A 214 10.31 -46.07 -2.20
C GLY A 214 9.04 -45.23 -1.97
N SER A 215 8.92 -44.55 -0.82
CA SER A 215 7.78 -43.65 -0.56
C SER A 215 7.87 -42.38 -1.41
N VAL A 216 6.71 -41.86 -1.80
CA VAL A 216 6.58 -40.66 -2.65
C VAL A 216 5.74 -39.63 -1.93
N VAL A 217 6.28 -38.41 -1.82
CA VAL A 217 5.64 -37.27 -1.16
C VAL A 217 5.34 -36.20 -2.20
N PHE A 218 4.10 -35.69 -2.21
CA PHE A 218 3.68 -34.58 -3.07
C PHE A 218 3.53 -33.29 -2.27
N ARG A 219 4.08 -32.18 -2.75
CA ARG A 219 3.94 -30.86 -2.12
C ARG A 219 3.65 -29.78 -3.15
N GLN A 220 2.79 -28.84 -2.81
CA GLN A 220 2.37 -27.76 -3.70
C GLN A 220 2.75 -26.40 -3.14
N THR A 221 3.14 -25.51 -4.03
CA THR A 221 3.53 -24.14 -3.68
C THR A 221 3.22 -23.16 -4.80
N ARG A 222 2.98 -21.90 -4.46
CA ARG A 222 2.68 -20.83 -5.41
C ARG A 222 3.86 -19.91 -5.66
N ILE A 223 3.94 -19.43 -6.89
CA ILE A 223 4.75 -18.28 -7.31
C ILE A 223 3.96 -17.48 -8.35
N GLU A 224 4.02 -16.16 -8.26
CA GLU A 224 3.47 -15.27 -9.27
C GLU A 224 4.49 -15.02 -10.38
N ILE A 225 4.08 -15.21 -11.63
CA ILE A 225 4.89 -14.87 -12.81
C ILE A 225 4.24 -13.72 -13.55
N THR A 226 4.93 -12.59 -13.70
CA THR A 226 4.46 -11.43 -14.47
C THR A 226 5.16 -11.34 -15.82
N TYR A 227 4.63 -10.56 -16.76
CA TYR A 227 5.29 -10.36 -18.05
C TYR A 227 6.55 -9.49 -17.90
N SER A 228 7.66 -9.90 -18.52
CA SER A 228 8.79 -8.99 -18.74
C SER A 228 8.52 -8.04 -19.90
N ASN A 229 9.30 -6.97 -20.01
CA ASN A 229 9.18 -6.02 -21.12
C ASN A 229 9.36 -6.73 -22.49
N ALA A 230 10.25 -7.72 -22.56
CA ALA A 230 10.44 -8.54 -23.75
C ALA A 230 9.24 -9.46 -24.05
N ASP A 231 8.52 -9.92 -23.02
CA ASP A 231 7.29 -10.69 -23.21
C ASP A 231 6.14 -9.79 -23.69
N LEU A 232 6.05 -8.57 -23.14
CA LEU A 232 5.06 -7.57 -23.57
C LEU A 232 5.25 -7.19 -25.04
N GLU A 233 6.48 -6.94 -25.46
CA GLU A 233 6.81 -6.66 -26.87
C GLU A 233 6.44 -7.85 -27.76
N ARG A 234 6.88 -9.07 -27.41
CA ARG A 234 6.67 -10.27 -28.22
C ARG A 234 5.19 -10.66 -28.34
N ASN A 235 4.44 -10.61 -27.24
CA ASN A 235 3.10 -11.20 -27.17
C ASN A 235 1.99 -10.18 -27.45
N PHE A 236 2.25 -8.90 -27.18
CA PHE A 236 1.23 -7.84 -27.27
C PHE A 236 1.67 -6.64 -28.11
N ASN A 237 2.89 -6.64 -28.66
CA ASN A 237 3.47 -5.50 -29.39
C ASN A 237 3.46 -4.20 -28.56
N ARG A 238 3.64 -4.36 -27.24
CA ARG A 238 3.71 -3.26 -26.26
C ARG A 238 5.15 -2.95 -25.94
N MET A 239 5.57 -1.69 -26.13
CA MET A 239 6.95 -1.27 -25.96
C MET A 239 7.12 -0.52 -24.64
N VAL A 240 7.54 -1.23 -23.60
CA VAL A 240 7.90 -0.64 -22.32
C VAL A 240 9.37 -0.25 -22.31
N THR A 241 9.66 1.03 -22.12
CA THR A 241 11.00 1.58 -22.11
C THR A 241 11.50 1.78 -20.69
N THR A 242 12.54 1.04 -20.30
CA THR A 242 13.26 1.27 -19.05
C THR A 242 14.29 2.39 -19.23
N PHE A 243 14.34 3.33 -18.30
CA PHE A 243 15.25 4.47 -18.34
C PHE A 243 15.71 4.87 -16.93
N ASN A 244 16.77 5.66 -16.85
CA ASN A 244 17.26 6.22 -15.60
C ASN A 244 17.19 7.73 -15.66
N SER A 245 16.99 8.40 -14.51
CA SER A 245 17.11 9.86 -14.47
C SER A 245 18.56 10.28 -14.69
N THR A 246 18.77 11.38 -15.43
CA THR A 246 20.09 12.02 -15.55
C THR A 246 20.46 12.85 -14.32
N ILE A 247 19.44 13.25 -13.54
CA ILE A 247 19.60 14.00 -12.30
C ILE A 247 19.54 13.03 -11.11
N THR A 248 20.53 13.15 -10.22
CA THR A 248 20.56 12.46 -8.93
C THR A 248 20.22 13.46 -7.82
N PRO A 249 19.11 13.29 -7.09
CA PRO A 249 18.78 14.18 -5.99
C PRO A 249 19.73 13.97 -4.82
N ASP A 250 20.03 15.03 -4.04
CA ASP A 250 20.74 14.89 -2.78
C ASP A 250 19.82 14.26 -1.73
N LEU A 251 20.16 13.08 -1.24
CA LEU A 251 19.43 12.35 -0.20
C LEU A 251 20.21 12.29 1.12
N SER A 252 21.35 13.00 1.23
CA SER A 252 22.14 13.02 2.45
C SER A 252 21.40 13.53 3.70
N PRO A 253 20.39 14.44 3.61
CA PRO A 253 19.58 14.80 4.78
C PRO A 253 18.79 13.63 5.37
N TYR A 254 18.50 12.60 4.58
CA TYR A 254 17.85 11.36 5.04
C TYR A 254 18.83 10.36 5.66
N GLY A 255 20.14 10.64 5.62
CA GLY A 255 21.19 9.73 6.09
C GLY A 255 21.79 8.84 4.99
N GLU A 256 21.39 9.00 3.73
CA GLU A 256 22.00 8.29 2.60
C GLU A 256 23.46 8.75 2.42
N THR A 257 24.43 7.83 2.56
CA THR A 257 25.85 8.18 2.40
C THR A 257 26.24 8.47 0.95
N THR A 258 25.51 7.88 0.01
CA THR A 258 25.69 8.06 -1.43
C THR A 258 24.30 8.13 -2.05
N SER A 259 24.00 9.21 -2.78
CA SER A 259 22.76 9.31 -3.53
C SER A 259 22.91 8.68 -4.90
N TYR A 260 21.85 8.04 -5.39
CA TYR A 260 21.79 7.39 -6.69
C TYR A 260 20.58 7.90 -7.47
N ASN A 261 20.66 7.84 -8.80
CA ASN A 261 19.54 8.11 -9.68
C ASN A 261 18.48 7.00 -9.58
N GLY A 262 17.25 7.34 -9.97
CA GLY A 262 16.14 6.40 -10.07
C GLY A 262 16.18 5.62 -11.38
N THR A 263 15.50 4.47 -11.39
CA THR A 263 15.14 3.72 -12.61
C THR A 263 13.62 3.73 -12.75
N GLY A 264 13.12 4.08 -13.94
CA GLY A 264 11.69 4.08 -14.26
C GLY A 264 11.39 3.25 -15.51
N GLU A 265 10.12 2.97 -15.72
CA GLU A 265 9.59 2.38 -16.96
C GLU A 265 8.48 3.28 -17.50
N TYR A 266 8.41 3.49 -18.82
CA TYR A 266 7.27 4.15 -19.44
C TYR A 266 6.78 3.44 -20.69
N GLU A 267 5.51 3.65 -21.01
CA GLU A 267 4.86 3.18 -22.25
C GLU A 267 4.00 4.30 -22.85
N LEU A 268 3.98 4.36 -24.18
CA LEU A 268 3.18 5.32 -24.96
C LEU A 268 1.94 4.61 -25.51
N PHE A 269 0.77 5.16 -25.20
CA PHE A 269 -0.52 4.81 -25.76
C PHE A 269 -0.98 5.93 -26.68
N LEU A 270 -0.51 5.88 -27.93
CA LEU A 270 -0.80 6.92 -28.92
C LEU A 270 -2.29 6.97 -29.29
N SER A 271 -2.72 8.16 -29.70
CA SER A 271 -4.03 8.37 -30.31
C SER A 271 -4.17 7.62 -31.65
N ALA A 272 -5.37 7.65 -32.25
CA ALA A 272 -5.66 6.94 -33.51
C ALA A 272 -4.82 7.40 -34.71
N ASP A 273 -4.24 8.61 -34.66
CA ASP A 273 -3.34 9.11 -35.72
C ASP A 273 -1.90 8.57 -35.63
N ASN A 274 -1.57 7.89 -34.52
CA ASN A 274 -0.28 7.30 -34.24
C ASN A 274 0.87 8.33 -34.29
N VAL A 275 0.59 9.57 -33.85
CA VAL A 275 1.56 10.65 -33.69
C VAL A 275 1.55 11.10 -32.24
N LEU A 276 2.72 11.14 -31.59
CA LEU A 276 2.85 11.77 -30.28
C LEU A 276 2.76 13.29 -30.46
N ASP A 277 1.61 13.90 -30.18
CA ASP A 277 1.40 15.36 -30.32
C ASP A 277 0.68 16.00 -29.12
N LYS A 278 -0.19 15.29 -28.41
CA LYS A 278 -0.98 15.79 -27.27
C LYS A 278 -0.83 14.91 -26.03
N PRO A 279 0.35 14.91 -25.41
CA PRO A 279 0.66 13.99 -24.33
C PRO A 279 -0.06 14.32 -23.01
N ILE A 280 -0.63 13.28 -22.41
CA ILE A 280 -1.10 13.19 -21.04
C ILE A 280 -0.17 12.21 -20.31
N ILE A 281 0.65 12.72 -19.39
CA ILE A 281 1.56 11.89 -18.59
C ILE A 281 0.86 11.51 -17.28
N LEU A 282 0.59 10.22 -17.10
CA LEU A 282 0.07 9.63 -15.87
C LEU A 282 1.24 9.07 -15.05
N VAL A 283 1.37 9.54 -13.81
CA VAL A 283 2.47 9.17 -12.90
C VAL A 283 1.96 8.18 -11.88
N ASP A 284 2.57 7.00 -11.78
CA ASP A 284 2.14 6.01 -10.80
C ASP A 284 2.30 6.50 -9.34
N GLY A 285 1.50 5.90 -8.47
CA GLY A 285 1.43 6.18 -7.05
C GLY A 285 2.35 5.29 -6.21
N PHE A 286 1.97 5.11 -4.96
CA PHE A 286 2.64 4.22 -4.02
C PHE A 286 2.35 2.76 -4.40
N ASP A 287 3.37 1.98 -4.73
CA ASP A 287 3.23 0.59 -5.21
C ASP A 287 4.30 -0.35 -4.64
N PRO A 288 4.12 -0.86 -3.40
CA PRO A 288 5.02 -1.84 -2.82
C PRO A 288 5.18 -3.08 -3.69
N ALA A 289 6.43 -3.52 -3.86
CA ALA A 289 6.86 -4.69 -4.60
C ALA A 289 6.56 -4.69 -6.11
N ASP A 290 6.37 -3.51 -6.73
CA ASP A 290 5.96 -3.38 -8.15
C ASP A 290 4.74 -4.28 -8.39
N GLY A 291 3.73 -4.07 -7.53
CA GLY A 291 2.51 -4.85 -7.41
C GLY A 291 1.67 -4.76 -8.68
N ARG A 292 1.63 -3.59 -9.32
CA ARG A 292 0.90 -3.34 -10.57
C ARG A 292 1.88 -3.06 -11.72
N ASP A 293 1.63 -3.66 -12.88
CA ASP A 293 2.36 -3.30 -14.10
C ASP A 293 1.67 -2.10 -14.82
N ILE A 294 2.25 -1.65 -15.93
CA ILE A 294 1.69 -0.53 -16.71
C ILE A 294 0.26 -0.80 -17.20
N ALA A 295 -0.11 -2.07 -17.50
CA ALA A 295 -1.51 -2.36 -17.82
C ALA A 295 -2.40 -2.17 -16.59
N GLY A 296 -1.98 -2.66 -15.43
CA GLY A 296 -2.66 -2.41 -14.16
C GLY A 296 -2.82 -0.91 -13.86
N ILE A 297 -1.81 -0.09 -14.15
CA ILE A 297 -1.89 1.38 -14.00
C ILE A 297 -2.90 1.98 -14.99
N TYR A 298 -2.91 1.52 -16.25
CA TYR A 298 -3.92 1.96 -17.23
C TYR A 298 -5.35 1.54 -16.81
N GLU A 299 -5.49 0.38 -16.18
CA GLU A 299 -6.75 -0.12 -15.62
C GLU A 299 -7.24 0.70 -14.42
N LEU A 300 -6.37 1.42 -13.70
CA LEU A 300 -6.81 2.41 -12.69
C LEU A 300 -7.58 3.59 -13.32
N LEU A 301 -7.49 3.77 -14.64
CA LEU A 301 -8.31 4.74 -15.37
C LEU A 301 -9.73 4.22 -15.67
N ASN A 302 -10.07 3.00 -15.26
CA ASN A 302 -11.40 2.44 -15.41
C ASN A 302 -12.42 3.09 -14.46
N PHE A 303 -13.64 3.26 -14.95
CA PHE A 303 -14.79 3.70 -14.15
C PHE A 303 -16.09 3.09 -14.67
N GLU A 304 -17.05 2.90 -13.78
CA GLU A 304 -18.35 2.34 -14.14
C GLU A 304 -19.32 3.42 -14.59
N GLN A 305 -19.87 3.28 -15.80
CA GLN A 305 -20.90 4.14 -16.34
C GLN A 305 -22.10 3.30 -16.81
N ASN A 306 -23.25 3.47 -16.14
CA ASN A 306 -24.50 2.75 -16.47
C ASN A 306 -24.35 1.22 -16.49
N GLY A 307 -23.50 0.65 -15.62
CA GLY A 307 -23.24 -0.79 -15.54
C GLY A 307 -22.31 -1.32 -16.65
N THR A 308 -21.55 -0.43 -17.29
CA THR A 308 -20.49 -0.78 -18.24
C THR A 308 -19.21 -0.09 -17.83
N THR A 309 -18.10 -0.84 -17.78
CA THR A 309 -16.77 -0.30 -17.56
C THR A 309 -16.34 0.55 -18.76
N SER A 310 -16.00 1.81 -18.50
CA SER A 310 -15.37 2.75 -19.43
C SER A 310 -13.98 3.10 -18.91
N ASN A 311 -13.10 3.68 -19.75
CA ASN A 311 -11.74 4.03 -19.35
C ASN A 311 -11.40 5.48 -19.74
N LEU A 312 -10.91 6.30 -18.81
CA LEU A 312 -10.56 7.71 -19.07
C LEU A 312 -9.44 7.83 -20.11
N GLY A 313 -8.45 6.94 -20.09
CA GLY A 313 -7.36 6.89 -21.06
C GLY A 313 -7.87 6.62 -22.48
N ASP A 314 -8.83 5.72 -22.63
CA ASP A 314 -9.46 5.47 -23.94
C ASP A 314 -10.28 6.68 -24.42
N LEU A 315 -11.04 7.32 -23.52
CA LEU A 315 -11.84 8.50 -23.86
C LEU A 315 -10.99 9.68 -24.36
N VAL A 316 -9.85 9.96 -23.73
CA VAL A 316 -8.97 11.06 -24.18
C VAL A 316 -8.24 10.69 -25.47
N ARG A 317 -7.92 9.41 -25.70
CA ARG A 317 -7.32 8.93 -26.96
C ARG A 317 -8.28 9.01 -28.14
N ASP A 318 -9.58 8.79 -27.91
CA ASP A 318 -10.62 9.01 -28.92
C ASP A 318 -10.74 10.49 -29.31
N GLU A 319 -10.38 11.41 -28.41
CA GLU A 319 -10.30 12.86 -28.65
C GLU A 319 -8.94 13.31 -29.21
N GLY A 320 -8.05 12.36 -29.52
CA GLY A 320 -6.76 12.61 -30.14
C GLY A 320 -5.66 13.02 -29.17
N PHE A 321 -5.75 12.66 -27.88
CA PHE A 321 -4.65 12.78 -26.93
C PHE A 321 -3.83 11.48 -26.86
N ASP A 322 -2.57 11.59 -26.47
CA ASP A 322 -1.70 10.43 -26.22
C ASP A 322 -1.56 10.22 -24.72
N VAL A 323 -1.59 8.97 -24.25
CA VAL A 323 -1.37 8.68 -22.83
C VAL A 323 0.03 8.10 -22.64
N VAL A 324 0.80 8.68 -21.73
CA VAL A 324 2.14 8.21 -21.34
C VAL A 324 2.07 7.78 -19.89
N ILE A 325 2.32 6.49 -19.60
CA ILE A 325 2.33 6.00 -18.22
C ILE A 325 3.78 5.91 -17.72
N LEU A 326 4.04 6.44 -16.53
CA LEU A 326 5.30 6.30 -15.80
C LEU A 326 5.14 5.34 -14.61
N ASN A 327 5.82 4.19 -14.66
CA ASN A 327 5.92 3.19 -13.58
C ASN A 327 7.30 3.26 -12.88
N PHE A 328 7.34 2.88 -11.60
CA PHE A 328 8.55 2.78 -10.78
C PHE A 328 8.85 1.31 -10.41
N PRO A 329 9.57 0.55 -11.26
CA PRO A 329 9.70 -0.88 -11.09
C PRO A 329 10.59 -1.28 -9.90
N VAL A 330 10.52 -2.55 -9.50
CA VAL A 330 11.59 -3.18 -8.69
C VAL A 330 12.79 -3.45 -9.61
N TYR A 331 13.97 -2.93 -9.24
CA TYR A 331 15.18 -3.07 -10.04
C TYR A 331 16.42 -3.40 -9.21
N THR A 332 17.44 -3.96 -9.86
CA THR A 332 18.76 -4.09 -9.25
C THR A 332 19.61 -2.88 -9.62
N ARG A 333 20.07 -2.14 -8.61
CA ARG A 333 21.01 -1.03 -8.83
C ARG A 333 22.40 -1.57 -9.17
N ALA A 334 22.91 -1.19 -10.35
CA ALA A 334 24.19 -1.68 -10.88
C ALA A 334 25.42 -1.29 -10.02
N ALA A 335 25.33 -0.19 -9.26
CA ALA A 335 26.47 0.34 -8.50
C ALA A 335 26.89 -0.56 -7.33
N ASP A 336 25.94 -1.22 -6.67
CA ASP A 336 26.18 -1.97 -5.44
C ASP A 336 25.36 -3.27 -5.32
N ASN A 337 24.61 -3.63 -6.37
CA ASN A 337 23.74 -4.80 -6.40
C ASN A 337 22.73 -4.78 -5.24
N GLN A 338 22.13 -3.63 -4.94
CA GLN A 338 20.96 -3.58 -4.07
C GLN A 338 19.69 -3.77 -4.90
N VAL A 339 18.74 -4.53 -4.37
CA VAL A 339 17.38 -4.58 -4.92
C VAL A 339 16.64 -3.37 -4.37
N ILE A 340 16.16 -2.52 -5.27
CA ILE A 340 15.44 -1.29 -4.98
C ILE A 340 14.01 -1.48 -5.43
N ASP A 341 13.07 -1.11 -4.57
CA ASP A 341 11.65 -1.05 -4.88
C ASP A 341 11.30 0.40 -5.22
N GLY A 342 11.14 0.68 -6.52
CA GLY A 342 10.91 2.03 -7.03
C GLY A 342 9.56 2.61 -6.58
N GLY A 343 8.54 1.76 -6.43
CA GLY A 343 7.17 2.16 -6.09
C GLY A 343 7.03 2.67 -4.64
N VAL A 344 8.07 2.53 -3.82
CA VAL A 344 8.10 3.02 -2.42
C VAL A 344 9.40 3.77 -2.08
N ASP A 345 10.15 4.18 -3.10
CA ASP A 345 11.41 4.91 -2.96
C ASP A 345 11.19 6.39 -2.61
N PHE A 346 12.27 7.14 -2.39
CA PHE A 346 12.19 8.57 -2.11
C PHE A 346 11.45 9.33 -3.22
N ILE A 347 10.48 10.16 -2.82
CA ILE A 347 9.67 10.97 -3.74
C ILE A 347 10.54 11.85 -4.64
N GLU A 348 11.66 12.38 -4.14
CA GLU A 348 12.58 13.20 -4.95
C GLU A 348 13.31 12.38 -6.01
N ARG A 349 13.64 11.11 -5.74
CA ARG A 349 14.27 10.23 -6.74
C ARG A 349 13.28 9.91 -7.86
N ASN A 350 12.04 9.62 -7.50
CA ASN A 350 10.96 9.40 -8.47
C ASN A 350 10.61 10.68 -9.24
N ALA A 351 10.68 11.85 -8.60
CA ALA A 351 10.46 13.13 -9.28
C ALA A 351 11.51 13.41 -10.37
N MET A 352 12.77 13.03 -10.15
CA MET A 352 13.81 13.19 -11.19
C MET A 352 13.61 12.27 -12.39
N LEU A 353 12.91 11.13 -12.23
CA LEU A 353 12.47 10.31 -13.37
C LEU A 353 11.38 11.01 -14.17
N LEU A 354 10.43 11.67 -13.51
CA LEU A 354 9.40 12.44 -14.21
C LEU A 354 10.00 13.64 -14.97
N VAL A 355 10.98 14.34 -14.39
CA VAL A 355 11.71 15.41 -15.11
C VAL A 355 12.36 14.87 -16.39
N GLU A 356 13.02 13.71 -16.30
CA GLU A 356 13.63 13.06 -17.46
C GLU A 356 12.58 12.63 -18.51
N LEU A 357 11.43 12.11 -18.06
CA LEU A 357 10.34 11.72 -18.96
C LEU A 357 9.71 12.93 -19.66
N ILE A 358 9.46 14.04 -18.94
CA ILE A 358 8.94 15.28 -19.54
C ILE A 358 9.88 15.77 -20.64
N ASN A 359 11.19 15.82 -20.37
CA ASN A 359 12.19 16.21 -21.37
C ASN A 359 12.19 15.25 -22.57
N THR A 360 12.05 13.95 -22.33
CA THR A 360 11.98 12.93 -23.38
C THR A 360 10.74 13.10 -24.26
N VAL A 361 9.56 13.29 -23.66
CA VAL A 361 8.30 13.52 -24.37
C VAL A 361 8.36 14.82 -25.16
N ASN A 362 8.83 15.92 -24.57
CA ASN A 362 8.94 17.22 -25.25
C ASN A 362 9.91 17.18 -26.44
N ALA A 363 11.00 16.41 -26.34
CA ALA A 363 11.95 16.24 -27.45
C ALA A 363 11.40 15.37 -28.59
N GLN A 364 10.41 14.51 -28.32
CA GLN A 364 9.87 13.56 -29.30
C GLN A 364 8.52 13.99 -29.89
N LYS A 365 7.72 14.75 -29.15
CA LYS A 365 6.38 15.16 -29.60
C LYS A 365 6.46 16.07 -30.82
N ILE A 366 5.48 15.91 -31.70
CA ILE A 366 5.32 16.72 -32.91
C ILE A 366 4.35 17.86 -32.61
N GLY A 367 4.74 19.10 -32.91
CA GLY A 367 3.92 20.27 -32.68
C GLY A 367 4.32 21.02 -31.40
N THR A 368 3.40 21.81 -30.86
CA THR A 368 3.66 22.73 -29.75
C THR A 368 2.59 22.63 -28.66
N GLU A 369 1.82 21.54 -28.65
CA GLU A 369 0.80 21.34 -27.61
C GLU A 369 1.51 21.02 -26.28
N ASP A 370 1.07 21.70 -25.24
CA ASP A 370 1.60 21.51 -23.90
C ASP A 370 1.02 20.24 -23.27
N ASN A 371 1.87 19.55 -22.51
CA ASN A 371 1.56 18.35 -21.77
C ASN A 371 0.43 18.60 -20.75
N VAL A 372 -0.31 17.54 -20.45
CA VAL A 372 -1.10 17.40 -19.23
C VAL A 372 -0.39 16.40 -18.32
N ILE A 373 -0.31 16.68 -17.02
CA ILE A 373 0.23 15.72 -16.04
C ILE A 373 -0.85 15.37 -15.03
N ILE A 374 -1.08 14.08 -14.83
CA ILE A 374 -2.00 13.55 -13.81
C ILE A 374 -1.18 12.79 -12.78
N GLY A 375 -1.23 13.24 -11.53
CA GLY A 375 -0.55 12.62 -10.41
C GLY A 375 -1.53 12.04 -9.39
N PRO A 376 -1.97 10.78 -9.55
CA PRO A 376 -2.71 10.06 -8.53
C PRO A 376 -1.85 9.74 -7.30
N SER A 377 -2.41 9.84 -6.09
CA SER A 377 -1.74 9.42 -4.84
C SER A 377 -0.35 10.05 -4.65
N MET A 378 0.66 9.25 -4.31
CA MET A 378 2.07 9.66 -4.26
C MET A 378 2.56 10.30 -5.58
N GLY A 379 2.00 9.91 -6.73
CA GLY A 379 2.26 10.51 -8.04
C GLY A 379 1.96 12.01 -8.08
N GLY A 380 1.02 12.50 -7.25
CA GLY A 380 0.75 13.92 -7.06
C GLY A 380 1.87 14.66 -6.32
N LEU A 381 2.56 14.01 -5.37
CA LEU A 381 3.75 14.59 -4.72
C LEU A 381 4.97 14.55 -5.65
N ILE A 382 5.13 13.45 -6.40
CA ILE A 382 6.19 13.28 -7.40
C ILE A 382 6.07 14.36 -8.48
N SER A 383 4.88 14.55 -9.03
CA SER A 383 4.61 15.58 -10.05
C SER A 383 4.71 17.00 -9.51
N ARG A 384 4.20 17.27 -8.30
CA ARG A 384 4.42 18.56 -7.61
C ARG A 384 5.90 18.88 -7.49
N TYR A 385 6.71 17.92 -7.02
CA TYR A 385 8.15 18.13 -6.86
C TYR A 385 8.83 18.37 -8.20
N ALA A 386 8.55 17.54 -9.22
CA ALA A 386 9.19 17.62 -10.53
C ALA A 386 8.90 18.96 -11.23
N LEU A 387 7.64 19.39 -11.26
CA LEU A 387 7.24 20.67 -11.87
C LEU A 387 7.86 21.85 -11.13
N ASN A 388 7.77 21.88 -9.79
CA ASN A 388 8.43 22.91 -8.96
C ASN A 388 9.93 23.00 -9.24
N TYR A 389 10.60 21.83 -9.29
CA TYR A 389 12.03 21.76 -9.57
C TYR A 389 12.35 22.34 -10.95
N MET A 390 11.59 21.98 -11.98
CA MET A 390 11.81 22.48 -13.34
C MET A 390 11.62 23.99 -13.42
N GLU A 391 10.55 24.53 -12.84
CA GLU A 391 10.31 25.97 -12.78
C GLU A 391 11.44 26.73 -12.06
N HIS A 392 11.83 26.24 -10.87
CA HIS A 392 12.93 26.83 -10.09
C HIS A 392 14.26 26.77 -10.85
N ALA A 393 14.51 25.68 -11.57
CA ALA A 393 15.71 25.49 -12.39
C ALA A 393 15.64 26.21 -13.76
N ASN A 394 14.56 26.94 -14.05
CA ASN A 394 14.27 27.56 -15.36
C ASN A 394 14.30 26.55 -16.52
N LEU A 395 13.85 25.33 -16.27
CA LEU A 395 13.63 24.30 -17.29
C LEU A 395 12.19 24.38 -17.78
N ASN A 396 12.01 24.54 -19.08
CA ASN A 396 10.67 24.56 -19.68
C ASN A 396 10.08 23.15 -19.68
N HIS A 397 9.05 22.92 -18.86
CA HIS A 397 8.35 21.64 -18.78
C HIS A 397 7.27 21.48 -19.86
N GLU A 398 6.87 22.56 -20.56
CA GLU A 398 5.80 22.55 -21.58
C GLU A 398 4.54 21.84 -21.08
N THR A 399 4.05 22.23 -19.91
CA THR A 399 2.88 21.62 -19.26
C THR A 399 1.88 22.72 -18.97
N ARG A 400 0.65 22.57 -19.47
CA ARG A 400 -0.41 23.57 -19.26
C ARG A 400 -1.32 23.24 -18.08
N LEU A 401 -1.48 21.95 -17.77
CA LEU A 401 -2.43 21.46 -16.79
C LEU A 401 -1.77 20.39 -15.92
N TRP A 402 -1.85 20.58 -14.62
CA TRP A 402 -1.51 19.59 -13.62
C TRP A 402 -2.76 19.21 -12.82
N ILE A 403 -3.08 17.92 -12.82
CA ILE A 403 -4.18 17.33 -12.06
C ILE A 403 -3.58 16.56 -10.89
N SER A 404 -3.73 17.10 -9.68
CA SER A 404 -3.47 16.36 -8.45
C SER A 404 -4.68 15.49 -8.12
N PHE A 405 -4.51 14.16 -8.11
CA PHE A 405 -5.61 13.24 -7.88
C PHE A 405 -5.42 12.46 -6.57
N ASP A 406 -6.20 12.81 -5.56
CA ASP A 406 -6.20 12.20 -4.23
C ASP A 406 -4.80 12.11 -3.59
N ALA A 407 -3.98 13.15 -3.79
CA ALA A 407 -2.57 13.15 -3.40
C ALA A 407 -2.35 13.60 -1.94
N PRO A 408 -1.45 12.98 -1.15
CA PRO A 408 -1.24 13.32 0.27
C PRO A 408 -0.39 14.58 0.50
N HIS A 409 -0.85 15.78 0.12
CA HIS A 409 -0.03 17.01 0.27
C HIS A 409 0.32 17.40 1.71
N HIS A 410 -0.49 17.02 2.70
CA HIS A 410 -0.15 17.13 4.13
C HIS A 410 0.19 15.79 4.79
N GLY A 411 0.26 14.72 3.99
CA GLY A 411 0.53 13.35 4.43
C GLY A 411 -0.64 12.39 4.27
N ALA A 412 -0.32 11.10 4.37
CA ALA A 412 -1.23 9.96 4.33
C ALA A 412 -1.39 9.37 5.73
N ASN A 413 -2.37 8.49 5.91
CA ASN A 413 -2.69 7.89 7.19
C ASN A 413 -2.84 6.37 7.07
N VAL A 414 -2.18 5.64 7.97
CA VAL A 414 -2.51 4.24 8.27
C VAL A 414 -2.78 4.21 9.77
N PRO A 415 -3.91 3.66 10.25
CA PRO A 415 -4.23 3.68 11.67
C PRO A 415 -3.06 3.18 12.53
N ILE A 416 -2.62 4.03 13.45
CA ILE A 416 -1.41 3.77 14.25
C ILE A 416 -1.52 2.45 15.04
N GLY A 417 -2.74 2.05 15.42
CA GLY A 417 -3.00 0.77 16.04
C GLY A 417 -2.68 -0.44 15.14
N PHE A 418 -2.95 -0.36 13.84
CA PHE A 418 -2.55 -1.41 12.89
C PHE A 418 -1.04 -1.43 12.65
N GLN A 419 -0.40 -0.26 12.54
CA GLN A 419 1.07 -0.20 12.42
C GLN A 419 1.75 -0.87 13.62
N HIS A 420 1.30 -0.57 14.85
CA HIS A 420 1.78 -1.20 16.07
C HIS A 420 1.54 -2.72 16.07
N GLN A 421 0.31 -3.15 15.79
CA GLN A 421 -0.10 -4.54 15.88
C GLN A 421 0.63 -5.43 14.88
N PHE A 422 0.73 -5.01 13.61
CA PHE A 422 1.47 -5.76 12.60
C PHE A 422 2.97 -5.79 12.90
N ASN A 423 3.55 -4.68 13.37
CA ASN A 423 4.97 -4.66 13.78
C ASN A 423 5.24 -5.63 14.95
N PHE A 424 4.37 -5.64 15.96
CA PHE A 424 4.51 -6.55 17.09
C PHE A 424 4.33 -8.03 16.70
N LEU A 425 3.38 -8.38 15.83
CA LEU A 425 3.23 -9.75 15.33
C LEU A 425 4.40 -10.18 14.42
N ALA A 426 4.94 -9.26 13.63
CA ALA A 426 6.04 -9.53 12.71
C ALA A 426 7.40 -9.65 13.43
N PHE A 427 7.62 -8.96 14.55
CA PHE A 427 8.94 -8.85 15.18
C PHE A 427 8.98 -9.00 16.71
N GLY A 428 7.85 -8.97 17.42
CA GLY A 428 7.79 -8.86 18.89
C GLY A 428 7.47 -10.15 19.65
N LEU A 429 7.42 -11.30 18.96
CA LEU A 429 7.12 -12.61 19.52
C LEU A 429 8.36 -13.52 19.59
N ASP A 430 9.56 -12.94 19.73
CA ASP A 430 10.84 -13.65 19.63
C ASP A 430 11.46 -14.12 20.95
N ASP A 431 10.89 -13.70 22.09
CA ASP A 431 11.52 -13.79 23.41
C ASP A 431 10.96 -14.92 24.31
N PHE A 432 10.20 -15.87 23.77
CA PHE A 432 9.70 -17.01 24.56
C PHE A 432 10.82 -17.97 24.93
N THR A 433 11.00 -18.20 26.25
CA THR A 433 12.05 -19.11 26.75
C THR A 433 11.92 -20.54 26.22
N VAL A 434 10.70 -21.04 26.03
CA VAL A 434 10.47 -22.44 25.60
C VAL A 434 10.00 -22.52 24.15
N LEU A 435 9.02 -21.70 23.76
CA LEU A 435 8.50 -21.69 22.38
C LEU A 435 9.56 -21.19 21.39
N GLY A 436 10.45 -20.28 21.80
CA GLY A 436 11.42 -19.62 20.93
C GLY A 436 10.77 -18.51 20.11
N ASP A 437 11.32 -18.24 18.93
CA ASP A 437 10.83 -17.24 18.00
C ASP A 437 9.51 -17.65 17.35
N GLN A 438 8.45 -16.87 17.65
CA GLN A 438 7.09 -17.03 17.14
C GLN A 438 6.67 -15.86 16.22
N ASN A 439 7.61 -15.05 15.73
CA ASN A 439 7.32 -13.97 14.78
C ASN A 439 6.60 -14.51 13.53
N VAL A 440 5.67 -13.73 12.98
CA VAL A 440 4.92 -14.09 11.76
C VAL A 440 5.71 -13.65 10.53
N GLU A 441 6.35 -14.59 9.82
CA GLU A 441 7.20 -14.28 8.67
C GLU A 441 6.44 -13.64 7.50
N GLU A 442 5.14 -13.95 7.38
CA GLU A 442 4.27 -13.47 6.31
C GLU A 442 3.86 -12.00 6.49
N LEU A 443 3.95 -11.45 7.70
CA LEU A 443 3.65 -10.03 7.98
C LEU A 443 4.88 -9.12 7.81
N GLN A 444 6.09 -9.68 7.76
CA GLN A 444 7.31 -8.87 7.62
C GLN A 444 7.34 -7.99 6.35
N PRO A 445 6.85 -8.42 5.18
CA PRO A 445 6.79 -7.55 3.99
C PRO A 445 5.93 -6.29 4.19
N ILE A 446 4.87 -6.36 4.99
CA ILE A 446 4.03 -5.18 5.32
C ILE A 446 4.85 -4.16 6.12
N ILE A 447 5.78 -4.61 6.97
CA ILE A 447 6.62 -3.71 7.74
C ILE A 447 7.84 -3.24 6.94
N ASP A 448 8.66 -4.19 6.49
CA ASP A 448 9.96 -3.92 5.84
C ASP A 448 9.80 -3.37 4.41
N GLY A 449 8.77 -3.82 3.69
CA GLY A 449 8.51 -3.44 2.30
C GLY A 449 7.59 -2.23 2.16
N MET A 450 6.67 -2.02 3.11
CA MET A 450 5.65 -0.95 3.00
C MET A 450 5.82 0.13 4.09
N LEU A 451 5.60 -0.17 5.37
CA LEU A 451 5.53 0.86 6.43
C LEU A 451 6.86 1.52 6.79
N THR A 452 7.98 0.83 6.55
CA THR A 452 9.34 1.36 6.76
C THR A 452 10.03 1.79 5.46
N SER A 453 9.29 1.81 4.35
CA SER A 453 9.81 2.33 3.09
C SER A 453 10.13 3.83 3.17
N SER A 454 10.96 4.31 2.25
CA SER A 454 11.30 5.74 2.16
C SER A 454 10.06 6.60 1.97
N ALA A 455 9.18 6.22 1.04
CA ALA A 455 7.94 6.93 0.75
C ALA A 455 6.98 6.94 1.96
N ALA A 456 6.78 5.80 2.64
CA ALA A 456 5.91 5.76 3.82
C ALA A 456 6.40 6.68 4.94
N ARG A 457 7.71 6.65 5.23
CA ARG A 457 8.34 7.59 6.20
C ARG A 457 8.22 9.05 5.79
N GLN A 458 8.13 9.34 4.49
CA GLN A 458 7.95 10.70 3.97
C GLN A 458 6.49 11.16 4.03
N MET A 459 5.51 10.25 4.03
CA MET A 459 4.09 10.59 3.88
C MET A 459 3.24 10.39 5.14
N LEU A 460 3.54 9.40 5.99
CA LEU A 460 2.66 9.10 7.13
C LEU A 460 2.64 10.23 8.16
N VAL A 461 1.43 10.69 8.50
CA VAL A 461 1.20 11.75 9.50
C VAL A 461 1.39 11.28 10.93
N ASP A 462 1.30 9.97 11.15
CA ASP A 462 1.60 9.29 12.39
C ASP A 462 2.30 7.99 12.01
N GLN A 463 3.58 7.83 12.38
CA GLN A 463 4.42 6.74 11.93
C GLN A 463 5.01 6.01 13.14
N PHE A 464 4.98 4.69 13.13
CA PHE A 464 5.24 3.88 14.32
C PHE A 464 6.67 3.96 14.89
N GLU A 465 7.70 4.20 14.07
CA GLU A 465 9.11 4.16 14.51
C GLU A 465 9.44 5.22 15.58
N PRO A 466 9.05 6.51 15.43
CA PRO A 466 9.18 7.51 16.49
C PRO A 466 8.53 7.16 17.84
N HIS A 467 7.50 6.31 17.89
CA HIS A 467 6.88 5.89 19.16
C HIS A 467 7.73 4.86 19.91
N ILE A 468 8.70 4.22 19.24
CA ILE A 468 9.52 3.15 19.79
C ILE A 468 10.86 3.72 20.25
N THR A 469 11.01 3.88 21.56
CA THR A 469 12.29 4.29 22.18
C THR A 469 13.06 3.13 22.80
N ASN A 470 12.38 2.00 22.99
CA ASN A 470 13.00 0.81 23.57
C ASN A 470 13.84 0.10 22.52
N ASN A 471 14.88 -0.61 22.98
CA ASN A 471 15.73 -1.40 22.09
C ASN A 471 15.05 -2.69 21.58
N ASP A 472 13.79 -2.94 21.95
CA ASP A 472 13.02 -4.10 21.47
C ASP A 472 12.44 -3.91 20.07
N GLY A 473 12.41 -2.68 19.56
CA GLY A 473 11.93 -2.39 18.19
C GLY A 473 10.42 -2.56 17.99
N VAL A 474 9.64 -2.79 19.06
CA VAL A 474 8.20 -3.10 18.95
C VAL A 474 7.32 -2.43 20.00
N SER A 475 7.86 -2.12 21.18
CA SER A 475 7.04 -1.54 22.26
C SER A 475 6.93 -0.03 22.13
N PHE A 476 5.70 0.45 22.04
CA PHE A 476 5.42 1.87 22.05
C PHE A 476 5.70 2.48 23.43
N ASN A 477 6.34 3.65 23.43
CA ASN A 477 6.53 4.45 24.62
C ASN A 477 5.23 5.20 24.93
N SER A 478 4.60 4.90 26.06
CA SER A 478 3.35 5.55 26.48
C SER A 478 3.46 7.06 26.74
N SER A 479 4.68 7.61 26.81
CA SER A 479 4.91 9.06 26.89
C SER A 479 4.96 9.74 25.52
N LEU A 480 4.96 8.96 24.43
CA LEU A 480 4.94 9.42 23.04
C LEU A 480 3.64 8.96 22.38
N ASP A 481 2.49 9.33 22.94
CA ASP A 481 1.18 8.88 22.47
C ASP A 481 0.47 9.89 21.57
N LEU A 482 0.97 11.12 21.47
CA LEU A 482 0.58 12.09 20.45
C LEU A 482 1.11 11.68 19.07
N PRO A 483 0.45 12.06 17.96
CA PRO A 483 0.92 11.71 16.63
C PRO A 483 2.37 12.13 16.40
N GLN A 484 3.20 11.23 15.88
CA GLN A 484 4.61 11.47 15.58
C GLN A 484 4.88 11.18 14.10
N GLU A 485 5.32 12.21 13.37
CA GLU A 485 5.85 11.99 12.02
C GLU A 485 7.28 11.43 12.08
N HIS A 486 7.64 10.61 11.09
CA HIS A 486 9.05 10.26 10.92
C HIS A 486 9.83 11.51 10.46
N PRO A 487 11.10 11.74 10.90
CA PRO A 487 11.89 12.91 10.50
C PRO A 487 12.02 13.15 8.99
N TYR A 488 11.79 12.12 8.18
CA TYR A 488 11.83 12.21 6.72
C TYR A 488 10.72 13.11 6.16
N LYS A 489 9.54 13.11 6.80
CA LYS A 489 8.41 13.93 6.36
C LYS A 489 8.74 15.42 6.43
N ALA A 490 9.29 15.90 7.55
CA ALA A 490 9.70 17.29 7.70
C ALA A 490 10.75 17.73 6.65
N ILE A 491 11.68 16.83 6.28
CA ILE A 491 12.67 17.10 5.23
C ILE A 491 11.98 17.23 3.85
N LEU A 492 11.05 16.32 3.52
CA LEU A 492 10.32 16.39 2.26
C LEU A 492 9.44 17.65 2.19
N ASP A 493 8.69 17.95 3.25
CA ASP A 493 7.84 19.14 3.33
C ASP A 493 8.65 20.42 3.14
N ALA A 494 9.83 20.51 3.76
CA ALA A 494 10.73 21.64 3.55
C ALA A 494 11.17 21.76 2.09
N ARG A 495 11.44 20.64 1.41
CA ARG A 495 11.88 20.63 0.00
C ARG A 495 10.75 21.02 -0.96
N LEU A 496 9.58 20.40 -0.83
CA LEU A 496 8.40 20.71 -1.64
C LEU A 496 8.06 22.20 -1.59
N ASN A 497 8.21 22.83 -0.43
CA ASN A 497 7.90 24.25 -0.22
C ASN A 497 9.07 25.21 -0.48
N SER A 498 10.26 24.72 -0.87
CA SER A 498 11.47 25.55 -1.03
C SER A 498 11.72 26.08 -2.44
N PHE A 499 11.13 25.47 -3.46
CA PHE A 499 11.40 25.80 -4.87
C PHE A 499 10.73 27.10 -5.31
N ASN A 500 9.43 27.24 -5.01
CA ASN A 500 8.58 28.36 -5.40
C ASN A 500 7.93 29.01 -4.17
N ALA A 501 7.49 30.26 -4.28
CA ALA A 501 6.93 31.00 -3.16
C ALA A 501 5.61 30.38 -2.64
N SER A 502 4.81 29.82 -3.54
CA SER A 502 3.59 29.08 -3.19
C SER A 502 3.84 27.66 -2.68
N GLY A 503 5.01 27.09 -2.96
CA GLY A 503 5.29 25.66 -2.76
C GLY A 503 4.61 24.74 -3.79
N PHE A 504 3.95 25.28 -4.81
CA PHE A 504 3.29 24.55 -5.89
C PHE A 504 3.77 25.06 -7.25
N PRO A 505 3.48 24.34 -8.35
CA PRO A 505 3.85 24.81 -9.68
C PRO A 505 3.10 26.11 -10.00
N GLU A 506 3.81 27.11 -10.53
CA GLU A 506 3.28 28.45 -10.79
C GLU A 506 3.09 28.72 -12.28
N LEU A 507 3.60 27.85 -13.17
CA LEU A 507 3.48 27.96 -14.62
C LEU A 507 2.44 27.01 -15.22
N THR A 508 1.72 26.26 -14.40
CA THR A 508 0.61 25.38 -14.81
C THR A 508 -0.72 25.85 -14.25
N ARG A 509 -1.82 25.49 -14.91
CA ARG A 509 -3.13 25.45 -14.27
C ARG A 509 -3.16 24.26 -13.31
N ASN A 510 -3.46 24.50 -12.04
CA ASN A 510 -3.45 23.47 -11.01
C ASN A 510 -4.86 23.13 -10.62
N ILE A 511 -5.28 21.88 -10.80
CA ILE A 511 -6.58 21.41 -10.33
C ILE A 511 -6.43 20.20 -9.40
N SER A 512 -7.45 19.96 -8.58
CA SER A 512 -7.49 18.80 -7.70
C SER A 512 -8.75 17.96 -7.89
N ILE A 513 -8.58 16.64 -7.89
CA ILE A 513 -9.67 15.70 -7.70
C ILE A 513 -9.37 14.98 -6.40
N ILE A 514 -10.33 14.89 -5.48
CA ILE A 514 -10.16 14.14 -4.24
C ILE A 514 -11.23 13.06 -4.16
N ASN A 515 -10.96 11.96 -3.46
CA ASN A 515 -11.94 10.93 -3.15
C ASN A 515 -12.53 11.09 -1.74
N GLY A 516 -12.01 12.03 -0.95
CA GLY A 516 -12.58 12.40 0.33
C GLY A 516 -13.82 13.28 0.23
N SER A 517 -14.76 13.11 1.16
CA SER A 517 -15.97 13.92 1.23
C SER A 517 -15.65 15.42 1.40
N GLY A 518 -16.22 16.25 0.52
CA GLY A 518 -16.22 17.72 0.62
C GLY A 518 -17.26 18.27 1.62
N MET A 519 -18.15 17.42 2.12
CA MET A 519 -19.12 17.76 3.17
C MET A 519 -18.72 17.17 4.53
N ASN A 520 -17.51 16.60 4.62
CA ASN A 520 -16.99 15.97 5.83
C ASN A 520 -17.92 14.84 6.31
N ALA A 521 -18.50 14.08 5.38
CA ALA A 521 -19.26 12.87 5.68
C ALA A 521 -18.37 11.80 6.34
N ARG A 522 -18.97 10.95 7.19
CA ARG A 522 -18.27 9.80 7.80
C ARG A 522 -18.47 8.58 6.93
N TYR A 523 -17.42 7.78 6.77
CA TYR A 523 -17.56 6.44 6.19
C TYR A 523 -18.09 5.45 7.25
N GLN A 524 -18.69 4.36 6.79
CA GLN A 524 -19.53 3.48 7.61
C GLN A 524 -18.79 2.18 7.99
N ASP A 525 -19.22 1.58 9.11
CA ASP A 525 -18.83 0.23 9.50
C ASP A 525 -19.58 -0.84 8.69
N ASN A 526 -19.10 -2.08 8.76
CA ASN A 526 -19.69 -3.24 8.06
C ASN A 526 -20.92 -3.81 8.80
N THR A 527 -21.41 -3.14 9.85
CA THR A 527 -22.57 -3.66 10.59
C THR A 527 -23.84 -3.48 9.77
N THR A 528 -24.87 -4.29 10.06
CA THR A 528 -26.18 -4.16 9.38
C THR A 528 -26.82 -2.78 9.59
N ALA A 529 -26.45 -2.07 10.66
CA ALA A 529 -26.92 -0.71 10.93
C ALA A 529 -26.08 0.37 10.20
N THR A 530 -24.94 0.00 9.60
CA THR A 530 -24.03 0.87 8.85
C THR A 530 -23.69 2.14 9.64
N ASN A 531 -23.18 1.97 10.86
CA ASN A 531 -22.94 3.12 11.73
C ASN A 531 -21.75 3.92 11.23
N ASN A 532 -21.81 5.24 11.46
CA ASN A 532 -20.67 6.11 11.18
C ASN A 532 -19.47 5.73 12.04
N LEU A 533 -18.31 5.59 11.40
CA LEU A 533 -17.05 5.49 12.10
C LEU A 533 -16.63 6.87 12.60
N ASN A 534 -16.46 6.98 13.91
CA ASN A 534 -16.11 8.19 14.64
C ASN A 534 -14.73 8.06 15.31
N PRO A 535 -14.10 9.16 15.76
CA PRO A 535 -12.89 9.08 16.57
C PRO A 535 -13.08 8.15 17.78
N GLY A 536 -12.13 7.24 18.02
CA GLY A 536 -12.21 6.23 19.09
C GLY A 536 -13.04 4.98 18.77
N SER A 537 -13.61 4.85 17.57
CA SER A 537 -14.36 3.66 17.15
C SER A 537 -13.48 2.42 17.21
N ARG A 538 -14.03 1.31 17.70
CA ARG A 538 -13.34 0.02 17.71
C ARG A 538 -13.54 -0.67 16.37
N ILE A 539 -12.45 -0.92 15.67
CA ILE A 539 -12.42 -1.44 14.29
C ILE A 539 -12.01 -2.91 14.20
N LEU A 540 -11.39 -3.43 15.26
CA LEU A 540 -11.04 -4.83 15.40
C LEU A 540 -11.34 -5.27 16.83
N ASN A 541 -11.95 -6.45 16.97
CA ASN A 541 -12.12 -7.13 18.25
C ASN A 541 -12.09 -8.64 18.04
N ALA A 542 -10.89 -9.19 17.95
CA ALA A 542 -10.65 -10.61 17.71
C ALA A 542 -10.31 -11.32 19.01
N ASN A 543 -10.93 -12.49 19.21
CA ASN A 543 -10.58 -13.47 20.22
C ASN A 543 -10.42 -14.80 19.47
N ILE A 544 -9.17 -15.20 19.22
CA ILE A 544 -8.83 -16.31 18.32
C ILE A 544 -8.18 -17.40 19.16
N ASP A 545 -8.81 -18.57 19.22
CA ASP A 545 -8.23 -19.77 19.82
C ASP A 545 -7.07 -20.25 18.93
N VAL A 546 -5.85 -20.05 19.40
CA VAL A 546 -4.65 -20.36 18.61
C VAL A 546 -4.17 -21.79 18.81
N ILE A 547 -4.22 -22.27 20.06
CA ILE A 547 -4.02 -23.67 20.46
C ILE A 547 -4.82 -23.92 21.74
N THR A 548 -5.05 -25.19 22.12
CA THR A 548 -5.70 -25.47 23.40
C THR A 548 -4.94 -24.82 24.55
N GLY A 549 -5.63 -23.95 25.30
CA GLY A 549 -5.05 -23.25 26.44
C GLY A 549 -4.25 -22.01 26.05
N ALA A 550 -4.33 -21.53 24.80
CA ALA A 550 -3.84 -20.20 24.43
C ALA A 550 -4.81 -19.48 23.48
N GLU A 551 -5.03 -18.19 23.72
CA GLU A 551 -5.96 -17.35 22.97
C GLU A 551 -5.29 -16.03 22.58
N LEU A 552 -5.39 -15.64 21.31
CA LEU A 552 -4.98 -14.31 20.85
C LEU A 552 -6.15 -13.34 20.97
N LYS A 553 -5.97 -12.31 21.80
CA LYS A 553 -6.89 -11.19 21.96
C LYS A 553 -6.32 -9.96 21.28
N ALA A 554 -6.90 -9.57 20.17
CA ALA A 554 -6.52 -8.40 19.40
C ALA A 554 -7.66 -7.37 19.36
N GLU A 555 -7.38 -6.13 19.73
CA GLU A 555 -8.33 -5.01 19.65
C GLU A 555 -7.64 -3.81 19.04
N THR A 556 -8.26 -3.19 18.04
CA THR A 556 -7.74 -1.95 17.42
C THR A 556 -8.84 -0.89 17.43
N ARG A 557 -8.47 0.35 17.76
CA ARG A 557 -9.37 1.51 17.70
C ARG A 557 -8.76 2.61 16.86
N PHE A 558 -9.64 3.37 16.21
CA PHE A 558 -9.27 4.65 15.62
C PHE A 558 -8.82 5.65 16.69
N THR A 559 -7.93 6.53 16.28
CA THR A 559 -7.43 7.69 17.05
C THR A 559 -8.57 8.55 17.61
N PRO A 560 -8.38 9.20 18.78
CA PRO A 560 -9.49 9.66 19.61
C PRO A 560 -9.99 11.07 19.27
N ASN A 561 -10.99 11.56 20.01
CA ASN A 561 -11.42 12.97 19.92
C ASN A 561 -10.32 13.91 20.44
N ALA A 562 -10.34 15.15 19.97
CA ALA A 562 -9.36 16.19 20.32
C ALA A 562 -9.13 16.30 21.83
N GLY A 563 -7.87 16.32 22.25
CA GLY A 563 -7.47 16.44 23.66
C GLY A 563 -7.81 15.23 24.55
N THR A 564 -8.20 14.10 23.96
CA THR A 564 -8.48 12.86 24.69
C THR A 564 -7.51 11.75 24.29
N GLN A 565 -7.39 10.74 25.14
CA GLN A 565 -6.58 9.54 24.92
C GLN A 565 -7.51 8.34 24.73
N VAL A 566 -7.13 7.44 23.83
CA VAL A 566 -7.74 6.12 23.70
C VAL A 566 -6.66 5.05 23.63
N PHE A 567 -7.09 3.84 23.93
CA PHE A 567 -6.35 2.64 23.62
C PHE A 567 -6.41 2.36 22.12
N SER A 568 -5.27 2.40 21.41
CA SER A 568 -5.24 2.26 19.95
C SER A 568 -5.01 0.81 19.49
N SER A 569 -4.25 0.01 20.24
CA SER A 569 -3.97 -1.39 19.90
C SER A 569 -3.77 -2.28 21.13
N LYS A 570 -4.40 -3.47 21.12
CA LYS A 570 -4.17 -4.60 22.01
C LYS A 570 -3.62 -5.75 21.23
N VAL A 571 -2.55 -6.34 21.74
CA VAL A 571 -2.17 -7.70 21.41
C VAL A 571 -1.91 -8.41 22.72
N HIS A 572 -2.81 -9.34 23.08
CA HIS A 572 -2.63 -10.19 24.25
C HIS A 572 -2.72 -11.64 23.83
N LEU A 573 -1.58 -12.33 23.85
CA LEU A 573 -1.53 -13.77 23.76
C LEU A 573 -1.63 -14.33 25.19
N ASP A 574 -2.83 -14.80 25.53
CA ASP A 574 -3.23 -15.26 26.86
C ASP A 574 -3.02 -16.78 26.94
N PHE A 575 -2.27 -17.27 27.92
CA PHE A 575 -2.06 -18.69 28.15
C PHE A 575 -2.74 -19.14 29.44
N ALA A 576 -3.44 -20.26 29.38
CA ALA A 576 -4.07 -20.85 30.54
C ALA A 576 -3.01 -21.16 31.62
N TRP A 577 -3.37 -20.96 32.90
CA TRP A 577 -2.45 -21.14 34.03
C TRP A 577 -1.78 -22.53 34.11
N TRP A 578 -2.36 -23.54 33.46
CA TRP A 578 -1.85 -24.90 33.40
C TRP A 578 -0.89 -25.14 32.22
N PHE A 579 -0.71 -24.19 31.30
CA PHE A 579 0.16 -24.31 30.13
C PHE A 579 1.62 -23.97 30.51
N PRO A 580 2.52 -24.96 30.62
CA PRO A 580 3.82 -24.76 31.27
C PRO A 580 4.88 -24.15 30.35
N LEU A 581 4.60 -23.99 29.05
CA LEU A 581 5.59 -23.63 28.04
C LEU A 581 5.71 -22.11 27.81
N ALA A 582 4.71 -21.33 28.21
CA ALA A 582 4.72 -19.89 27.99
C ALA A 582 3.94 -19.18 29.08
N ASN A 583 4.24 -17.89 29.23
CA ASN A 583 3.43 -16.96 29.99
C ASN A 583 2.74 -16.01 29.01
N ASP A 584 1.72 -15.32 29.49
CA ASP A 584 1.02 -14.26 28.77
C ASP A 584 1.99 -13.26 28.15
N ARG A 585 1.71 -12.88 26.90
CA ARG A 585 2.38 -11.76 26.22
C ARG A 585 1.39 -10.67 25.95
N ILE A 586 1.65 -9.49 26.51
CA ILE A 586 0.82 -8.32 26.36
C ILE A 586 1.68 -7.22 25.75
N ASN A 587 1.27 -6.73 24.58
CA ASN A 587 1.79 -5.49 24.02
C ASN A 587 0.63 -4.59 23.61
N ASN A 588 0.61 -3.40 24.18
CA ASN A 588 -0.51 -2.49 24.14
C ASN A 588 -0.01 -1.09 23.79
N ALA A 589 -0.75 -0.39 22.94
CA ALA A 589 -0.49 0.99 22.58
C ALA A 589 -1.70 1.87 22.90
N THR A 590 -1.40 3.10 23.30
CA THR A 590 -2.37 4.19 23.45
C THR A 590 -2.05 5.29 22.45
N SER A 591 -3.07 6.04 22.05
CA SER A 591 -2.93 7.24 21.22
C SER A 591 -3.74 8.37 21.82
N THR A 592 -3.17 9.58 21.80
CA THR A 592 -3.79 10.83 22.23
C THR A 592 -3.92 11.74 21.01
N ALA A 593 -5.08 12.38 20.83
CA ALA A 593 -5.24 13.39 19.80
C ALA A 593 -4.84 14.78 20.34
N PRO A 594 -4.23 15.65 19.52
CA PRO A 594 -3.95 17.03 19.93
C PRO A 594 -5.25 17.78 20.28
N SER A 595 -5.15 18.89 21.01
CA SER A 595 -6.32 19.66 21.47
C SER A 595 -7.08 20.37 20.33
N PHE A 596 -6.44 20.58 19.18
CA PHE A 596 -6.99 21.34 18.05
C PHE A 596 -7.68 20.47 16.99
N SER A 597 -7.49 19.15 17.00
CA SER A 597 -8.08 18.24 16.01
C SER A 597 -8.38 16.88 16.63
N ASN A 598 -9.48 16.28 16.18
CA ASN A 598 -9.70 14.85 16.37
C ASN A 598 -8.63 14.05 15.59
N GLY A 599 -8.42 12.80 16.01
CA GLY A 599 -7.55 11.84 15.37
C GLY A 599 -7.91 11.58 13.91
N VAL A 600 -6.88 11.49 13.07
CA VAL A 600 -7.00 11.48 11.60
C VAL A 600 -7.75 10.26 11.05
N ASP A 601 -7.77 9.15 11.79
CA ASP A 601 -8.29 7.88 11.27
C ASP A 601 -9.73 8.00 10.83
N ALA A 602 -10.58 8.65 11.62
CA ALA A 602 -11.99 8.78 11.30
C ALA A 602 -12.31 10.05 10.49
N ALA A 603 -11.32 10.79 9.99
CA ALA A 603 -11.53 11.97 9.16
C ALA A 603 -12.12 11.59 7.78
N SER A 604 -12.70 12.56 7.07
CA SER A 604 -13.08 12.33 5.67
C SER A 604 -11.83 12.28 4.80
N GLY A 605 -11.85 11.46 3.75
CA GLY A 605 -10.71 11.26 2.86
C GLY A 605 -10.90 10.06 1.92
N GLY A 606 -9.93 9.88 1.02
CA GLY A 606 -9.84 8.69 0.18
C GLY A 606 -9.60 7.44 1.03
N LEU A 607 -10.41 6.41 0.81
CA LEU A 607 -10.45 5.22 1.66
C LEU A 607 -9.52 4.12 1.15
N PHE A 608 -8.73 3.51 2.04
CA PHE A 608 -7.94 2.33 1.71
C PHE A 608 -8.65 1.07 2.18
N ASP A 609 -8.68 0.06 1.33
CA ASP A 609 -9.27 -1.25 1.60
C ASP A 609 -8.30 -2.10 2.45
N ILE A 610 -8.69 -2.42 3.68
CA ILE A 610 -7.89 -3.22 4.60
C ILE A 610 -7.64 -4.63 4.03
N LEU A 611 -8.60 -5.17 3.28
CA LEU A 611 -8.49 -6.51 2.69
C LEU A 611 -7.38 -6.57 1.64
N SER A 612 -7.07 -5.45 0.99
CA SER A 612 -5.98 -5.37 0.01
C SER A 612 -4.60 -5.57 0.64
N LEU A 613 -4.43 -5.37 1.96
CA LEU A 613 -3.20 -5.74 2.67
C LEU A 613 -3.00 -7.26 2.76
N THR A 614 -4.06 -8.02 2.47
CA THR A 614 -4.14 -9.45 2.71
C THR A 614 -4.54 -10.26 1.47
N GLU A 615 -4.68 -9.63 0.30
CA GLU A 615 -5.06 -10.31 -0.95
C GLU A 615 -4.11 -11.46 -1.35
N ASP A 616 -2.83 -11.30 -1.04
CA ASP A 616 -1.80 -12.34 -1.27
C ASP A 616 -1.63 -13.31 -0.09
N LEU A 617 -2.31 -13.04 1.03
CA LEU A 617 -2.26 -13.89 2.22
C LEU A 617 -3.30 -15.00 2.12
N GLU A 618 -3.00 -16.14 2.72
CA GLU A 618 -4.01 -17.17 2.88
C GLU A 618 -5.07 -16.69 3.87
N THR A 619 -6.33 -16.66 3.44
CA THR A 619 -7.46 -16.25 4.27
C THR A 619 -7.93 -17.39 5.21
N ASP A 620 -7.07 -18.37 5.49
CA ASP A 620 -7.32 -19.46 6.42
C ASP A 620 -6.54 -19.28 7.74
N GLY A 621 -6.98 -19.94 8.81
CA GLY A 621 -6.33 -19.84 10.12
C GLY A 621 -6.32 -18.42 10.70
N LEU A 622 -5.22 -18.07 11.39
CA LEU A 622 -5.09 -16.85 12.20
C LEU A 622 -5.36 -15.56 11.41
N VAL A 623 -4.88 -15.47 10.15
CA VAL A 623 -5.09 -14.30 9.29
C VAL A 623 -6.56 -14.21 8.87
N GLY A 624 -7.17 -15.32 8.46
CA GLY A 624 -8.60 -15.37 8.15
C GLY A 624 -9.49 -14.97 9.34
N ASP A 625 -9.20 -15.49 10.53
CA ASP A 625 -9.94 -15.18 11.75
C ASP A 625 -9.78 -13.70 12.17
N PHE A 626 -8.58 -13.14 11.95
CA PHE A 626 -8.33 -11.71 12.13
C PHE A 626 -9.19 -10.87 11.19
N LEU A 627 -9.19 -11.19 9.89
CA LEU A 627 -9.97 -10.47 8.88
C LEU A 627 -11.47 -10.54 9.16
N ASN A 628 -11.98 -11.73 9.53
CA ASN A 628 -13.37 -11.93 9.92
C ASN A 628 -13.78 -11.13 11.18
N SER A 629 -12.82 -10.68 11.97
CA SER A 629 -13.04 -9.90 13.20
C SER A 629 -13.00 -8.38 12.98
N LEU A 630 -12.73 -7.91 11.76
CA LEU A 630 -12.78 -6.50 11.41
C LEU A 630 -14.23 -6.02 11.37
N SER A 631 -14.49 -4.83 11.91
CA SER A 631 -15.80 -4.20 11.85
C SER A 631 -15.94 -3.22 10.68
N THR A 632 -14.89 -3.02 9.89
CA THR A 632 -14.85 -2.12 8.73
C THR A 632 -13.87 -2.69 7.71
N ASP A 633 -14.19 -2.53 6.44
CA ASP A 633 -13.27 -2.87 5.34
C ASP A 633 -12.32 -1.71 5.02
N TYR A 634 -12.61 -0.50 5.52
CA TYR A 634 -11.90 0.72 5.14
C TYR A 634 -11.35 1.52 6.31
N PHE A 635 -10.29 2.28 6.05
CA PHE A 635 -9.88 3.44 6.84
C PHE A 635 -9.56 4.64 5.94
N ASN A 636 -9.60 5.85 6.51
CA ASN A 636 -9.14 7.05 5.81
C ASN A 636 -7.63 6.98 5.57
N PHE A 637 -7.24 6.89 4.30
CA PHE A 637 -5.84 6.86 3.89
C PHE A 637 -5.35 8.23 3.45
N ILE A 638 -6.11 8.96 2.63
CA ILE A 638 -5.76 10.33 2.22
C ILE A 638 -6.82 11.30 2.73
N PRO A 639 -6.59 11.98 3.88
CA PRO A 639 -7.56 12.93 4.41
C PRO A 639 -7.92 14.02 3.37
N SER A 640 -9.20 14.41 3.28
CA SER A 640 -9.65 15.47 2.34
C SER A 640 -8.83 16.76 2.49
N VAL A 641 -8.48 17.09 3.74
CA VAL A 641 -7.64 18.26 4.07
C VAL A 641 -6.24 18.15 3.49
N SER A 642 -5.67 16.94 3.50
CA SER A 642 -4.38 16.64 2.90
C SER A 642 -4.47 16.76 1.38
N SER A 643 -5.49 16.14 0.78
CA SER A 643 -5.63 16.13 -0.68
C SER A 643 -5.88 17.50 -1.29
N MET A 644 -6.61 18.36 -0.57
CA MET A 644 -6.82 19.74 -0.99
C MET A 644 -5.67 20.70 -0.69
N ALA A 645 -4.62 20.21 -0.02
CA ALA A 645 -3.50 21.05 0.44
C ALA A 645 -3.99 22.34 1.13
N PHE A 646 -5.03 22.25 1.98
CA PHE A 646 -5.58 23.45 2.61
C PHE A 646 -4.52 24.16 3.45
N GLN A 647 -4.51 25.49 3.42
CA GLN A 647 -3.56 26.27 4.19
C GLN A 647 -3.73 25.98 5.69
N VAL A 648 -2.62 25.66 6.33
CA VAL A 648 -2.49 25.37 7.75
C VAL A 648 -1.78 26.54 8.43
N THR A 649 -2.25 26.91 9.62
CA THR A 649 -1.64 27.91 10.50
C THR A 649 -1.07 27.21 11.73
N ASN A 650 0.06 27.71 12.26
CA ASN A 650 0.75 27.15 13.44
C ASN A 650 1.12 25.66 13.37
N ASN A 651 1.17 25.05 12.17
CA ASN A 651 1.30 23.60 11.97
C ASN A 651 0.21 22.77 12.66
N GLU A 652 -0.96 23.36 12.90
CA GLU A 652 -2.09 22.70 13.55
C GLU A 652 -3.13 22.29 12.49
N ILE A 653 -3.07 21.04 12.03
CA ILE A 653 -4.02 20.52 11.02
C ILE A 653 -5.29 20.04 11.71
N ASN A 654 -6.44 20.63 11.36
CA ASN A 654 -7.75 20.09 11.71
C ASN A 654 -8.22 19.14 10.60
N TRP A 655 -8.05 17.84 10.80
CA TRP A 655 -8.43 16.79 9.84
C TRP A 655 -9.94 16.75 9.53
N PHE A 656 -10.78 17.33 10.40
CA PHE A 656 -12.24 17.34 10.28
C PHE A 656 -12.75 18.67 9.71
N HIS A 657 -11.90 19.40 9.00
CA HIS A 657 -12.25 20.68 8.38
C HIS A 657 -13.22 20.46 7.22
N THR A 658 -14.34 21.19 7.24
CA THR A 658 -15.32 21.21 6.14
C THR A 658 -15.21 22.54 5.40
N PRO A 659 -15.05 22.54 4.07
CA PRO A 659 -15.12 23.75 3.27
C PRO A 659 -16.50 24.41 3.43
N SER A 660 -16.56 25.54 4.14
CA SER A 660 -17.75 26.30 4.58
C SER A 660 -18.50 25.74 5.83
N ASN A 661 -18.96 26.64 6.72
CA ASN A 661 -19.48 26.42 8.09
C ASN A 661 -18.44 26.29 9.24
N VAL A 662 -17.52 27.25 9.34
CA VAL A 662 -16.57 27.34 10.47
C VAL A 662 -17.24 27.96 11.69
N THR A 663 -17.65 27.15 12.67
CA THR A 663 -17.98 27.67 14.02
C THR A 663 -16.71 27.65 14.87
N THR A 664 -16.19 28.86 15.11
CA THR A 664 -15.06 29.22 15.98
C THR A 664 -13.68 28.76 15.51
N ALA A 665 -12.94 29.70 14.90
CA ALA A 665 -11.49 29.72 14.60
C ALA A 665 -10.76 28.36 14.69
N ARG A 666 -10.53 27.73 13.54
CA ARG A 666 -9.67 26.53 13.41
C ARG A 666 -8.41 26.87 12.62
N ALA A 667 -7.34 26.13 12.88
CA ALA A 667 -6.02 26.37 12.30
C ALA A 667 -5.88 25.98 10.81
N THR A 668 -6.83 25.23 10.26
CA THR A 668 -6.96 24.97 8.81
C THR A 668 -7.98 25.93 8.19
N SER A 669 -7.63 26.57 7.08
CA SER A 669 -8.51 27.51 6.37
C SER A 669 -9.15 26.90 5.12
N ASN A 670 -10.01 27.66 4.42
CA ASN A 670 -10.58 27.29 3.12
C ASN A 670 -9.69 27.69 1.92
N ILE A 671 -8.44 28.10 2.17
CA ILE A 671 -7.51 28.51 1.12
C ILE A 671 -6.76 27.27 0.64
N THR A 672 -6.73 27.05 -0.67
CA THR A 672 -6.07 25.93 -1.36
C THR A 672 -5.23 26.48 -2.52
N PRO A 673 -4.14 25.82 -2.92
CA PRO A 673 -3.33 26.21 -4.09
C PRO A 673 -3.99 25.87 -5.45
N PHE A 674 -5.14 25.17 -5.45
CA PHE A 674 -5.79 24.73 -6.68
C PHE A 674 -6.77 25.78 -7.23
N ASP A 675 -6.74 25.98 -8.55
CA ASP A 675 -7.62 26.89 -9.28
C ASP A 675 -9.06 26.36 -9.40
N ALA A 676 -9.20 25.03 -9.44
CA ALA A 676 -10.47 24.33 -9.50
C ALA A 676 -10.36 22.94 -8.87
N TRP A 677 -11.48 22.36 -8.46
CA TRP A 677 -11.48 21.04 -7.85
C TRP A 677 -12.80 20.28 -8.02
N TYR A 678 -12.72 18.95 -7.91
CA TYR A 678 -13.85 18.07 -7.67
C TYR A 678 -13.75 17.43 -6.28
N MET A 679 -14.85 17.48 -5.54
CA MET A 679 -15.01 16.78 -4.26
C MET A 679 -16.34 16.03 -4.25
N PRO A 680 -16.36 14.73 -3.92
CA PRO A 680 -17.59 13.99 -3.72
C PRO A 680 -18.28 14.41 -2.41
N ASN A 681 -19.57 14.07 -2.29
CA ASN A 681 -20.32 14.27 -1.04
C ASN A 681 -19.98 13.20 0.00
N GLU A 682 -19.69 11.98 -0.45
CA GLU A 682 -19.31 10.84 0.39
C GLU A 682 -17.84 10.50 0.16
N ASN A 683 -17.25 9.73 1.07
CA ASN A 683 -15.90 9.22 0.86
C ASN A 683 -15.94 8.06 -0.15
N GLU A 684 -14.99 8.07 -1.09
CA GLU A 684 -14.81 7.07 -2.12
C GLU A 684 -13.47 6.32 -1.85
N PRO A 685 -13.28 5.10 -2.39
CA PRO A 685 -11.98 4.46 -2.32
C PRO A 685 -10.90 5.32 -2.96
N HIS A 686 -9.71 5.26 -2.40
CA HIS A 686 -8.55 6.04 -2.82
C HIS A 686 -8.31 5.86 -4.33
N VAL A 687 -8.05 6.97 -5.03
CA VAL A 687 -7.85 7.06 -6.49
C VAL A 687 -8.97 6.49 -7.37
N THR A 688 -10.20 6.41 -6.84
CA THR A 688 -11.35 5.92 -7.62
C THR A 688 -11.84 6.95 -8.63
N LEU A 689 -11.99 6.53 -9.89
CA LEU A 689 -12.68 7.32 -10.91
C LEU A 689 -14.19 7.06 -10.88
N THR A 690 -14.95 8.15 -10.91
CA THR A 690 -16.41 8.15 -11.01
C THR A 690 -16.84 8.91 -12.25
N PRO A 691 -18.03 8.67 -12.81
CA PRO A 691 -18.52 9.43 -13.96
C PRO A 691 -18.44 10.95 -13.79
N GLN A 692 -18.62 11.44 -12.56
CA GLN A 692 -18.62 12.85 -12.20
C GLN A 692 -17.21 13.44 -12.17
N ASN A 693 -16.25 12.75 -11.53
CA ASN A 693 -14.87 13.25 -11.49
C ASN A 693 -14.18 13.10 -12.86
N VAL A 694 -14.54 12.08 -13.65
CA VAL A 694 -14.12 11.92 -15.05
C VAL A 694 -14.67 13.06 -15.91
N ALA A 695 -15.95 13.39 -15.80
CA ALA A 695 -16.52 14.52 -16.54
C ALA A 695 -15.83 15.85 -16.20
N PHE A 696 -15.48 16.06 -14.92
CA PHE A 696 -14.69 17.20 -14.50
C PHE A 696 -13.29 17.20 -15.13
N ALA A 697 -12.56 16.08 -15.05
CA ALA A 697 -11.23 15.93 -15.65
C ALA A 697 -11.26 16.21 -17.17
N LEU A 698 -12.21 15.60 -17.89
CA LEU A 698 -12.39 15.80 -19.34
C LEU A 698 -12.65 17.26 -19.70
N SER A 699 -13.40 17.99 -18.87
CA SER A 699 -13.68 19.42 -19.11
C SER A 699 -12.44 20.32 -18.96
N GLU A 700 -11.45 19.88 -18.18
CA GLU A 700 -10.19 20.59 -17.97
C GLU A 700 -9.12 20.16 -19.00
N ILE A 701 -9.13 18.88 -19.40
CA ILE A 701 -8.24 18.32 -20.43
C ILE A 701 -8.66 18.82 -21.82
N ILE A 702 -9.91 18.64 -22.21
CA ILE A 702 -10.43 18.97 -23.55
C ILE A 702 -11.00 20.39 -23.49
N LEU A 703 -10.12 21.38 -23.52
CA LEU A 703 -10.53 22.79 -23.56
C LEU A 703 -11.33 23.05 -24.86
N GLU A 704 -12.66 23.13 -24.77
CA GLU A 704 -13.49 23.47 -25.94
C GLU A 704 -13.15 24.90 -26.41
N THR A 705 -12.92 25.06 -27.71
CA THR A 705 -12.50 26.30 -28.41
C THR A 705 -13.47 27.50 -28.35
N LEU A 706 -14.50 27.44 -27.51
CA LEU A 706 -15.52 28.48 -27.34
C LEU A 706 -15.85 28.72 -25.86
N SER A 707 -14.86 29.09 -25.06
CA SER A 707 -15.10 29.94 -23.89
C SER A 707 -14.31 31.23 -24.04
N THR A 708 -15.00 32.37 -23.98
CA THR A 708 -14.33 33.66 -23.97
C THR A 708 -13.54 33.76 -22.67
N ASN A 709 -12.22 33.70 -22.77
CA ASN A 709 -11.30 34.09 -21.71
C ASN A 709 -11.67 35.49 -21.21
N SER A 710 -12.35 35.56 -20.08
CA SER A 710 -12.38 36.76 -19.25
C SER A 710 -11.86 36.39 -17.87
N PHE A 711 -10.54 36.27 -17.77
CA PHE A 711 -9.83 36.60 -16.54
C PHE A 711 -10.11 38.08 -16.25
N SER A 712 -10.98 38.35 -15.29
CA SER A 712 -11.11 39.66 -14.66
C SER A 712 -11.73 39.45 -13.28
N GLU A 713 -11.34 40.27 -12.31
CA GLU A 713 -11.79 40.31 -10.91
C GLU A 713 -13.33 40.40 -10.69
N ASN A 714 -14.10 40.35 -11.79
CA ASN A 714 -15.55 40.41 -11.86
C ASN A 714 -16.11 39.09 -12.42
N PHE A 715 -16.39 38.11 -11.56
CA PHE A 715 -17.00 36.87 -12.00
C PHE A 715 -18.54 36.98 -11.96
N ILE A 716 -19.19 36.32 -12.93
CA ILE A 716 -20.60 35.97 -12.89
C ILE A 716 -20.71 34.51 -13.35
N LYS A 717 -21.28 33.63 -12.52
CA LYS A 717 -21.36 32.18 -12.80
C LYS A 717 -22.66 31.57 -12.27
N LEU A 718 -22.97 30.36 -12.70
CA LEU A 718 -24.03 29.56 -12.08
C LEU A 718 -23.53 28.91 -10.79
N GLU A 719 -24.36 28.89 -9.75
CA GLU A 719 -24.08 28.14 -8.51
C GLU A 719 -24.03 26.63 -8.78
N GLN A 720 -24.86 26.16 -9.70
CA GLN A 720 -24.99 24.76 -10.06
C GLN A 720 -25.44 24.63 -11.51
N ASN A 721 -24.93 23.62 -12.21
CA ASN A 721 -25.40 23.17 -13.51
C ASN A 721 -25.13 21.66 -13.59
N PRO A 722 -26.13 20.78 -13.79
CA PRO A 722 -27.54 21.02 -14.13
C PRO A 722 -28.42 21.62 -13.04
N VAL A 723 -29.51 22.27 -13.45
CA VAL A 723 -30.56 22.91 -12.62
C VAL A 723 -31.93 22.22 -12.82
N SER A 724 -32.86 22.35 -11.89
CA SER A 724 -34.20 21.72 -12.00
C SER A 724 -35.36 22.72 -12.03
N GLN A 725 -35.50 23.56 -10.99
CA GLN A 725 -36.66 24.47 -10.83
C GLN A 725 -36.27 25.95 -10.84
N SER A 726 -34.98 26.24 -10.70
CA SER A 726 -34.43 27.59 -10.69
C SER A 726 -32.96 27.55 -11.05
N LEU A 727 -32.45 28.63 -11.63
CA LEU A 727 -31.02 28.85 -11.77
C LEU A 727 -30.59 29.90 -10.73
N THR A 728 -29.49 29.64 -10.03
CA THR A 728 -28.89 30.61 -9.11
C THR A 728 -27.63 31.17 -9.75
N ILE A 729 -27.58 32.50 -9.87
CA ILE A 729 -26.46 33.26 -10.41
C ILE A 729 -25.65 33.81 -9.23
N LEU A 730 -24.35 33.56 -9.24
CA LEU A 730 -23.37 34.13 -8.33
C LEU A 730 -22.60 35.23 -9.06
N SER A 731 -22.40 36.38 -8.43
CA SER A 731 -21.59 37.46 -9.01
C SER A 731 -20.72 38.15 -7.98
N SER A 732 -19.50 38.58 -8.33
CA SER A 732 -18.68 39.39 -7.43
C SER A 732 -19.07 40.87 -7.40
N GLN A 733 -19.91 41.34 -8.33
CA GLN A 733 -20.43 42.71 -8.38
C GLN A 733 -21.95 42.75 -8.54
N ALA A 734 -22.57 43.85 -8.12
CA ALA A 734 -23.99 44.07 -8.34
C ALA A 734 -24.23 44.67 -9.74
N HIS A 735 -24.94 43.94 -10.59
CA HIS A 735 -25.39 44.42 -11.91
C HIS A 735 -26.85 44.85 -11.83
N LYS A 736 -27.09 46.17 -11.89
CA LYS A 736 -28.45 46.70 -11.92
C LYS A 736 -29.12 46.45 -13.26
N ASN A 737 -30.40 46.08 -13.22
CA ASN A 737 -31.26 45.87 -14.38
C ASN A 737 -30.61 44.98 -15.46
N ALA A 738 -30.05 43.84 -15.05
CA ALA A 738 -29.46 42.86 -15.96
C ALA A 738 -30.56 42.08 -16.68
N SER A 739 -30.41 41.92 -17.99
CA SER A 739 -31.27 41.10 -18.85
C SER A 739 -30.77 39.67 -18.85
N ILE A 740 -31.59 38.75 -18.36
CA ILE A 740 -31.34 37.32 -18.29
C ILE A 740 -32.24 36.66 -19.32
N SER A 741 -31.65 36.00 -20.31
CA SER A 741 -32.37 35.25 -21.33
C SER A 741 -31.88 33.82 -21.42
N VAL A 742 -32.80 32.87 -21.52
CA VAL A 742 -32.48 31.46 -21.83
C VAL A 742 -33.10 31.13 -23.19
N VAL A 743 -32.30 30.58 -24.10
CA VAL A 743 -32.75 30.09 -25.41
C VAL A 743 -32.54 28.59 -25.51
N ASP A 744 -33.46 27.88 -26.16
CA ASP A 744 -33.27 26.46 -26.47
C ASP A 744 -32.29 26.27 -27.65
N VAL A 745 -31.97 25.01 -27.96
CA VAL A 745 -31.07 24.64 -29.06
C VAL A 745 -31.56 25.06 -30.46
N THR A 746 -32.84 25.41 -30.60
CA THR A 746 -33.41 25.93 -31.86
C THR A 746 -33.31 27.46 -31.96
N GLY A 747 -32.82 28.12 -30.90
CA GLY A 747 -32.71 29.57 -30.80
C GLY A 747 -33.98 30.25 -30.27
N LYS A 748 -34.99 29.48 -29.83
CA LYS A 748 -36.22 30.05 -29.26
C LYS A 748 -35.98 30.46 -27.81
N THR A 749 -36.29 31.71 -27.47
CA THR A 749 -36.26 32.20 -26.08
C THR A 749 -37.34 31.52 -25.24
N VAL A 750 -36.91 30.85 -24.17
CA VAL A 750 -37.77 30.12 -23.22
C VAL A 750 -37.84 30.81 -21.85
N LEU A 751 -36.89 31.69 -21.54
CA LEU A 751 -36.90 32.56 -20.37
C LEU A 751 -36.41 33.94 -20.79
N GLN A 752 -37.07 35.00 -20.34
CA GLN A 752 -36.54 36.36 -20.39
C GLN A 752 -36.96 37.13 -19.14
N SER A 753 -36.01 37.72 -18.43
CA SER A 753 -36.27 38.47 -17.20
C SER A 753 -35.26 39.60 -17.04
N ASN A 754 -35.69 40.73 -16.47
CA ASN A 754 -34.83 41.85 -16.11
C ASN A 754 -34.83 42.01 -14.59
N LEU A 755 -33.66 41.89 -13.95
CA LEU A 755 -33.53 41.99 -12.50
C LEU A 755 -32.13 42.45 -12.08
N ASP A 756 -32.03 42.91 -10.84
CA ASP A 756 -30.73 43.23 -10.23
C ASP A 756 -30.02 41.93 -9.84
N VAL A 757 -28.88 41.66 -10.48
CA VAL A 757 -28.01 40.53 -10.13
C VAL A 757 -27.04 40.98 -9.04
N ASN A 758 -27.22 40.45 -7.84
CA ASN A 758 -26.35 40.67 -6.69
C ASN A 758 -25.42 39.46 -6.46
N GLN A 759 -24.75 39.41 -5.31
CA GLN A 759 -23.84 38.32 -4.93
C GLN A 759 -24.41 36.93 -5.16
N ARG A 760 -25.70 36.75 -4.88
CA ARG A 760 -26.46 35.53 -5.12
C ARG A 760 -27.88 35.89 -5.54
N THR A 761 -28.30 35.43 -6.70
CA THR A 761 -29.59 35.79 -7.29
C THR A 761 -30.25 34.56 -7.91
N THR A 762 -31.41 34.17 -7.38
CA THR A 762 -32.14 32.98 -7.86
C THR A 762 -33.27 33.38 -8.79
N VAL A 763 -33.29 32.75 -9.98
CA VAL A 763 -34.30 32.96 -11.01
C VAL A 763 -35.09 31.67 -11.18
N PRO A 764 -36.36 31.61 -10.73
CA PRO A 764 -37.21 30.45 -10.95
C PRO A 764 -37.59 30.34 -12.43
N PHE A 765 -37.76 29.11 -12.92
CA PHE A 765 -38.18 28.85 -14.29
C PHE A 765 -39.09 27.61 -14.39
N GLN A 766 -39.82 27.50 -15.49
CA GLN A 766 -40.59 26.30 -15.87
C GLN A 766 -40.17 25.87 -17.27
N MET A 767 -39.04 25.18 -17.36
CA MET A 767 -38.46 24.68 -18.60
C MET A 767 -38.44 23.15 -18.55
N THR A 768 -38.60 22.49 -19.70
CA THR A 768 -38.47 21.03 -19.77
C THR A 768 -37.02 20.61 -19.66
N SER A 769 -36.79 19.37 -19.25
CA SER A 769 -35.45 18.76 -19.27
C SER A 769 -34.80 18.93 -20.64
N GLY A 770 -33.53 19.35 -20.67
CA GLY A 770 -32.82 19.61 -21.93
C GLY A 770 -31.66 20.60 -21.82
N LEU A 771 -30.99 20.83 -22.93
CA LEU A 771 -29.88 21.77 -23.07
C LEU A 771 -30.38 23.13 -23.56
N TYR A 772 -29.93 24.19 -22.90
CA TYR A 772 -30.24 25.57 -23.23
C TYR A 772 -28.99 26.43 -23.21
N ILE A 773 -29.09 27.66 -23.72
CA ILE A 773 -28.07 28.70 -23.60
C ILE A 773 -28.62 29.82 -22.72
N LEU A 774 -27.98 30.04 -21.58
CA LEU A 774 -28.22 31.18 -20.71
C LEU A 774 -27.32 32.34 -21.14
N THR A 775 -27.91 33.51 -21.33
CA THR A 775 -27.22 34.78 -21.60
C THR A 775 -27.62 35.81 -20.55
N ILE A 776 -26.66 36.52 -19.98
CA ILE A 776 -26.87 37.64 -19.06
C ILE A 776 -26.18 38.87 -19.64
N GLU A 777 -26.94 39.96 -19.80
CA GLU A 777 -26.47 41.24 -20.31
C GLU A 777 -26.73 42.34 -19.28
N SER A 778 -25.81 43.29 -19.09
CA SER A 778 -26.09 44.51 -18.32
C SER A 778 -25.48 45.71 -19.05
N HIS A 779 -26.20 46.83 -19.06
CA HIS A 779 -25.82 48.07 -19.75
C HIS A 779 -25.45 47.87 -21.24
N GLY A 780 -26.05 46.88 -21.92
CA GLY A 780 -25.81 46.56 -23.33
C GLY A 780 -24.57 45.69 -23.60
N ASN A 781 -23.85 45.27 -22.56
CA ASN A 781 -22.74 44.32 -22.68
C ASN A 781 -23.16 42.92 -22.23
N GLN A 782 -22.79 41.90 -23.00
CA GLN A 782 -22.91 40.50 -22.59
C GLN A 782 -21.88 40.20 -21.50
N ILE A 783 -22.34 39.74 -20.33
CA ILE A 783 -21.51 39.49 -19.14
C ILE A 783 -21.39 38.00 -18.85
N LEU A 784 -22.41 37.21 -19.18
CA LEU A 784 -22.35 35.75 -19.14
C LEU A 784 -23.03 35.17 -20.37
N LYS A 785 -22.42 34.15 -20.98
CA LYS A 785 -23.11 33.26 -21.92
C LYS A 785 -22.61 31.85 -21.70
N THR A 786 -23.49 30.97 -21.24
CA THR A 786 -23.11 29.61 -20.82
C THR A 786 -24.20 28.58 -21.15
N ARG A 787 -23.80 27.31 -21.21
CA ARG A 787 -24.74 26.18 -21.34
C ARG A 787 -25.52 26.03 -20.03
N LEU A 788 -26.83 25.83 -20.12
CA LEU A 788 -27.72 25.56 -19.00
C LEU A 788 -28.40 24.22 -19.23
N LEU A 789 -28.09 23.22 -18.42
CA LEU A 789 -28.71 21.91 -18.46
C LEU A 789 -29.87 21.89 -17.46
N VAL A 790 -31.09 21.70 -17.95
CA VAL A 790 -32.29 21.56 -17.11
C VAL A 790 -32.59 20.07 -16.93
N LYS A 791 -32.82 19.63 -15.69
CA LYS A 791 -33.19 18.27 -15.31
C LYS A 791 -34.70 18.08 -15.30
#